data_AF-A0A7J2LC33-F1
#
_entry.id   AF-A0A7J2LC33-F1
#
_cell.length_a   1.000
_cell.length_b   1.000
_cell.length_c   1.000
_cell.angle_alpha   90.00
_cell.angle_beta   90.00
_cell.angle_gamma   90.00
#
_symmetry.space_group_name_H-M   'P 1'
#
loop_
_entity.id
_entity.type
_entity.pdbx_description
1 polymer ?
#
loop_
_entity_poly.entity_id
_entity_poly.type
_entity_poly.pdbx_seq_one_letter_code
_entity_poly.pdbx_strand_id
1 'polypeptide(L)'
;LNFEVGRRVEGERNVVDAYLFPEKSIEEHVVDLVKRLGKGGLVFAPMDKGSEYVTTLAKTLKEHGIKAEAYTSARKKLLDQFVNGEIEVLVGVASYRSPLARGLDLPETVRYAVFAGIPKFKISLDLRERFHTFKLFILLANIVELLEGEELDEWSRKLSWLRTTLSRLTSEQELILNRAIVENEQLTGRLEHIRQRILEIRDQLQKLLEREDIKEKIKTSPRLTLEENAYLITADAVAYLQASGRTSRMFIGGMTKGLSVLIVDNEKAFRGLLSRLKWLEDIQFVDFREVNIESLLEEIDRDRKLIADLRRGIISPRIRDIRKTALLIVESPNKARTIAWFFGEPTKRTLEGVPIYDTSAEEFFLTIAATGGHVVDLTLRDTGFMGVIVKDEVFIPVYSTIKRCMQCGYQFLDSDQCPNCKSKEYSDSLNRINAIRELAEEADIVLIGTDPDTEGEKIAWDIAVLISPYAKEIRRVEFHEVTRKAVKEALHSMRDIDLNLVKAQIIRRIEDRWIGFSLTETLWKSRFFKKVSAGRVQTPVLGWILERYKEYKKRKGFNFKVTLENNLTVSLGIHKITGRRKDEKLEEFKQKLLSSKAVIEDVKVKEDTINPPPPYTTDEMIRDASRILRLSPEETMRIAQSLFEAGLITYHRTDSHRVSTTGIGVAKSYIEENIDASMFKARVWGEGGAHECIRPTRPIDTSMLKRLINEGILRLPEKLSWGHYALYDIIFKRFIASQMIPGKVKVIEATVKIPEINFETKIEGICQIIEEGFTKMYKPPLKMIPEISEGEYRIVDVFYFRASEVYPYTEGEVVDLMRKRGIGRPSTYAAIISILKKREYVRCRQQRLIPTQKAYIVYSFLTKNFSDMVSEERTRLLENYMRKVEEGELDYIEVLKELYREVYEKVYSEQPIR
;
A
#
# COMPACT_ATOMS: atom_id res chain seq x y z
N LEU A 1 1.53 33.88 -13.53
CA LEU A 1 1.07 32.57 -13.03
C LEU A 1 0.52 31.79 -14.22
N ASN A 2 1.38 31.08 -14.96
CA ASN A 2 1.01 30.20 -16.10
C ASN A 2 0.36 28.89 -15.60
N PHE A 3 -0.56 28.99 -14.65
CA PHE A 3 -1.28 27.84 -14.09
C PHE A 3 -2.63 27.72 -14.79
N GLU A 4 -2.79 26.67 -15.60
CA GLU A 4 -4.12 26.20 -15.95
C GLU A 4 -4.67 25.41 -14.75
N VAL A 5 -5.67 25.96 -14.07
CA VAL A 5 -6.41 25.21 -13.07
C VAL A 5 -7.08 24.04 -13.78
N GLY A 6 -6.64 22.83 -13.46
CA GLY A 6 -7.18 21.60 -14.02
C GLY A 6 -8.69 21.55 -13.94
N ARG A 7 -9.29 20.79 -14.87
CA ARG A 7 -10.73 20.57 -14.92
C ARG A 7 -11.17 19.82 -13.66
N ARG A 8 -11.70 20.55 -12.68
CA ARG A 8 -12.19 20.02 -11.40
C ARG A 8 -13.05 18.77 -11.61
N VAL A 9 -12.66 17.68 -10.97
CA VAL A 9 -13.61 16.62 -10.60
C VAL A 9 -14.24 17.03 -9.28
N GLU A 10 -15.56 16.89 -9.20
CA GLU A 10 -16.47 17.37 -8.16
C GLU A 10 -16.39 16.55 -6.86
N GLY A 11 -15.18 16.29 -6.34
CA GLY A 11 -14.94 15.36 -5.23
C GLY A 11 -14.68 15.99 -3.85
N GLU A 12 -14.77 17.32 -3.73
CA GLU A 12 -14.89 17.95 -2.42
C GLU A 12 -16.31 18.49 -2.29
N ARG A 13 -17.03 17.94 -1.31
CA ARG A 13 -18.42 18.27 -0.99
C ARG A 13 -18.51 18.55 0.51
N ASN A 14 -18.99 19.74 0.88
CA ASN A 14 -19.41 20.04 2.24
C ASN A 14 -20.94 19.95 2.30
N VAL A 15 -21.46 18.73 2.17
CA VAL A 15 -22.89 18.46 2.08
C VAL A 15 -23.33 17.61 3.25
N VAL A 16 -24.44 17.97 3.90
CA VAL A 16 -25.15 17.07 4.81
C VAL A 16 -25.98 16.13 3.95
N ASP A 17 -25.60 14.85 3.91
CA ASP A 17 -26.35 13.81 3.20
C ASP A 17 -27.34 13.17 4.19
N ALA A 18 -28.63 13.44 4.01
CA ALA A 18 -29.72 12.96 4.84
C ALA A 18 -30.60 11.96 4.08
N TYR A 19 -31.25 11.04 4.80
CA TYR A 19 -32.23 10.11 4.22
C TYR A 19 -33.52 10.06 5.04
N LEU A 20 -34.59 9.63 4.39
CA LEU A 20 -35.84 9.26 5.05
C LEU A 20 -36.51 8.08 4.35
N PHE A 21 -37.25 7.29 5.11
CA PHE A 21 -38.14 6.25 4.56
C PHE A 21 -39.51 6.86 4.31
N PRO A 22 -40.11 6.67 3.12
CA PRO A 22 -41.39 7.28 2.78
C PRO A 22 -42.54 6.64 3.56
N GLU A 23 -43.25 7.44 4.36
CA GLU A 23 -44.52 7.08 5.02
C GLU A 23 -45.77 7.38 4.15
N LYS A 24 -45.58 8.06 3.02
CA LYS A 24 -46.60 8.51 2.07
C LYS A 24 -46.08 8.31 0.64
N SER A 25 -46.82 8.77 -0.37
CA SER A 25 -46.29 8.80 -1.74
C SER A 25 -44.97 9.60 -1.83
N ILE A 26 -44.08 9.22 -2.74
CA ILE A 26 -42.78 9.89 -2.90
C ILE A 26 -43.02 11.36 -3.26
N GLU A 27 -44.00 11.61 -4.11
CA GLU A 27 -44.40 12.92 -4.60
C GLU A 27 -44.85 13.83 -3.44
N GLU A 28 -45.66 13.32 -2.50
CA GLU A 28 -46.06 14.06 -1.30
C GLU A 28 -44.86 14.39 -0.41
N HIS A 29 -43.95 13.44 -0.20
CA HIS A 29 -42.71 13.71 0.56
C HIS A 29 -41.84 14.77 -0.11
N VAL A 30 -41.73 14.75 -1.43
CA VAL A 30 -41.00 15.79 -2.18
C VAL A 30 -41.66 17.16 -1.97
N VAL A 31 -42.99 17.25 -2.01
CA VAL A 31 -43.73 18.49 -1.74
C VAL A 31 -43.46 18.98 -0.31
N ASP A 32 -43.59 18.12 0.70
CA ASP A 32 -43.39 18.45 2.11
C ASP A 32 -41.95 18.95 2.36
N LEU A 33 -40.95 18.27 1.80
CA LEU A 33 -39.55 18.68 1.89
C LEU A 33 -39.30 20.03 1.21
N VAL A 34 -39.77 20.21 -0.03
CA VAL A 34 -39.54 21.46 -0.77
C VAL A 34 -40.21 22.65 -0.07
N LYS A 35 -41.43 22.49 0.48
CA LYS A 35 -42.08 23.54 1.28
C LYS A 35 -41.26 23.91 2.51
N ARG A 36 -40.67 22.93 3.19
CA ARG A 36 -39.85 23.16 4.38
C ARG A 36 -38.48 23.79 4.07
N LEU A 37 -37.87 23.42 2.94
CA LEU A 37 -36.53 23.88 2.55
C LEU A 37 -36.54 25.22 1.79
N GLY A 38 -37.65 25.56 1.14
CA GLY A 38 -37.84 26.84 0.45
C GLY A 38 -37.27 26.88 -0.98
N LYS A 39 -36.78 28.04 -1.43
CA LYS A 39 -36.26 28.22 -2.81
C LYS A 39 -34.84 27.67 -2.99
N GLY A 40 -34.39 27.58 -4.25
CA GLY A 40 -33.02 27.17 -4.60
C GLY A 40 -32.82 25.66 -4.61
N GLY A 41 -33.90 24.90 -4.81
CA GLY A 41 -33.90 23.45 -4.76
C GLY A 41 -33.65 22.78 -6.12
N LEU A 42 -32.93 21.66 -6.10
CA LEU A 42 -32.85 20.73 -7.22
C LEU A 42 -33.54 19.43 -6.86
N VAL A 43 -34.56 19.03 -7.61
CA VAL A 43 -35.26 17.75 -7.41
C VAL A 43 -34.83 16.77 -8.48
N PHE A 44 -34.39 15.58 -8.06
CA PHE A 44 -33.89 14.55 -8.95
C PHE A 44 -34.80 13.33 -8.95
N ALA A 45 -35.29 12.97 -10.12
CA ALA A 45 -35.96 11.71 -10.39
C ALA A 45 -34.94 10.59 -10.67
N PRO A 46 -35.20 9.34 -10.22
CA PRO A 46 -34.46 8.16 -10.64
C PRO A 46 -34.47 7.97 -12.17
N MET A 47 -33.35 7.51 -12.73
CA MET A 47 -33.19 7.38 -14.18
C MET A 47 -34.15 6.36 -14.82
N ASP A 48 -34.51 5.31 -14.08
CA ASP A 48 -35.45 4.28 -14.50
C ASP A 48 -36.89 4.79 -14.68
N LYS A 49 -37.27 5.90 -14.02
CA LYS A 49 -38.59 6.53 -14.18
C LYS A 49 -38.67 7.49 -15.38
N GLY A 50 -37.54 7.89 -15.96
CA GLY A 50 -37.47 8.67 -17.20
C GLY A 50 -37.96 10.12 -17.10
N SER A 51 -38.03 10.79 -18.27
CA SER A 51 -38.38 12.22 -18.38
C SER A 51 -39.86 12.53 -18.17
N GLU A 52 -40.75 11.55 -18.38
CA GLU A 52 -42.18 11.71 -18.11
C GLU A 52 -42.41 11.95 -16.62
N TYR A 53 -41.76 11.15 -15.76
CA TYR A 53 -41.87 11.31 -14.31
C TYR A 53 -41.33 12.65 -13.80
N VAL A 54 -40.26 13.18 -14.41
CA VAL A 54 -39.75 14.54 -14.14
C VAL A 54 -40.84 15.59 -14.40
N THR A 55 -41.57 15.44 -15.50
CA THR A 55 -42.64 16.36 -15.88
C THR A 55 -43.81 16.26 -14.90
N THR A 56 -44.16 15.04 -14.49
CA THR A 56 -45.18 14.78 -13.46
C THR A 56 -44.81 15.42 -12.13
N LEU A 57 -43.60 15.19 -11.62
CA LEU A 57 -43.12 15.79 -10.37
C LEU A 57 -43.16 17.32 -10.40
N ALA A 58 -42.71 17.94 -11.51
CA ALA A 58 -42.77 19.39 -11.66
C ALA A 58 -44.23 19.90 -11.65
N LYS A 59 -45.15 19.18 -12.28
CA LYS A 59 -46.58 19.51 -12.27
C LYS A 59 -47.17 19.39 -10.86
N THR A 60 -46.88 18.30 -10.14
CA THR A 60 -47.35 18.09 -8.77
C THR A 60 -46.86 19.22 -7.83
N LEU A 61 -45.60 19.64 -7.97
CA LEU A 61 -45.07 20.78 -7.21
C LEU A 61 -45.83 22.08 -7.52
N LYS A 62 -46.13 22.36 -8.80
CA LYS A 62 -46.94 23.52 -9.21
C LYS A 62 -48.35 23.50 -8.64
N GLU A 63 -49.01 22.34 -8.67
CA GLU A 63 -50.36 22.15 -8.12
C GLU A 63 -50.39 22.44 -6.60
N HIS A 64 -49.27 22.27 -5.91
CA HIS A 64 -49.12 22.56 -4.48
C HIS A 64 -48.55 23.96 -4.17
N GLY A 65 -48.55 24.86 -5.15
CA GLY A 65 -48.18 26.27 -5.00
C GLY A 65 -46.69 26.58 -5.10
N ILE A 66 -45.85 25.61 -5.48
CA ILE A 66 -44.40 25.78 -5.60
C ILE A 66 -44.04 26.14 -7.04
N LYS A 67 -43.18 27.14 -7.25
CA LYS A 67 -42.74 27.53 -8.61
C LYS A 67 -41.66 26.56 -9.11
N ALA A 68 -42.06 25.40 -9.61
CA ALA A 68 -41.14 24.38 -10.11
C ALA A 68 -41.14 24.27 -11.64
N GLU A 69 -40.02 23.90 -12.28
CA GLU A 69 -40.00 23.59 -13.72
C GLU A 69 -39.19 22.33 -14.05
N ALA A 70 -39.63 21.62 -15.09
CA ALA A 70 -38.93 20.44 -15.61
C ALA A 70 -37.71 20.86 -16.47
N TYR A 71 -36.54 20.33 -16.15
CA TYR A 71 -35.26 20.64 -16.78
C TYR A 71 -34.64 19.40 -17.43
N THR A 72 -35.24 18.96 -18.54
CA THR A 72 -34.80 17.76 -19.29
C THR A 72 -33.76 18.06 -20.37
N SER A 73 -33.67 19.31 -20.83
CA SER A 73 -32.70 19.80 -21.81
C SER A 73 -32.13 21.14 -21.35
N ALA A 74 -30.88 21.45 -21.74
CA ALA A 74 -30.23 22.70 -21.37
C ALA A 74 -30.97 23.90 -21.98
N ARG A 75 -31.67 24.67 -21.14
CA ARG A 75 -32.43 25.86 -21.53
C ARG A 75 -32.01 27.06 -20.71
N LYS A 76 -31.30 28.00 -21.33
CA LYS A 76 -30.75 29.20 -20.67
C LYS A 76 -31.84 30.04 -19.97
N LYS A 77 -32.98 30.25 -20.65
CA LYS A 77 -34.11 31.01 -20.09
C LYS A 77 -34.59 30.48 -18.74
N LEU A 78 -34.76 29.16 -18.59
CA LEU A 78 -35.20 28.57 -17.32
C LEU A 78 -34.15 28.72 -16.22
N LEU A 79 -32.86 28.65 -16.57
CA LEU A 79 -31.78 28.90 -15.61
C LEU A 79 -31.78 30.35 -15.15
N ASP A 80 -31.92 31.31 -16.05
CA ASP A 80 -31.97 32.74 -15.71
C ASP A 80 -33.16 33.02 -14.77
N GLN A 81 -34.33 32.42 -15.05
CA GLN A 81 -35.52 32.51 -14.19
C GLN A 81 -35.31 31.88 -12.81
N PHE A 82 -34.58 30.76 -12.73
CA PHE A 82 -34.21 30.13 -11.46
C PHE A 82 -33.22 31.00 -10.66
N VAL A 83 -32.20 31.56 -11.31
CA VAL A 83 -31.22 32.49 -10.69
C VAL A 83 -31.91 33.74 -10.16
N ASN A 84 -32.88 34.29 -10.89
CA ASN A 84 -33.65 35.46 -10.48
C ASN A 84 -34.72 35.15 -9.41
N GLY A 85 -34.94 33.87 -9.07
CA GLY A 85 -35.94 33.44 -8.09
C GLY A 85 -37.39 33.45 -8.61
N GLU A 86 -37.60 33.55 -9.92
CA GLU A 86 -38.91 33.33 -10.55
C GLU A 86 -39.31 31.85 -10.49
N ILE A 87 -38.33 30.96 -10.61
CA ILE A 87 -38.46 29.52 -10.38
C ILE A 87 -37.76 29.21 -9.05
N GLU A 88 -38.47 28.53 -8.15
CA GLU A 88 -37.96 28.12 -6.84
C GLU A 88 -37.22 26.78 -6.91
N VAL A 89 -37.64 25.88 -7.80
CA VAL A 89 -37.12 24.51 -7.90
C VAL A 89 -37.00 24.04 -9.35
N LEU A 90 -35.88 23.40 -9.69
CA LEU A 90 -35.72 22.69 -10.96
C LEU A 90 -35.81 21.18 -10.75
N VAL A 91 -36.56 20.49 -11.60
CA VAL A 91 -36.75 19.04 -11.55
C VAL A 91 -36.03 18.39 -12.74
N GLY A 92 -35.16 17.41 -12.49
CA GLY A 92 -34.39 16.72 -13.53
C GLY A 92 -34.16 15.25 -13.21
N VAL A 93 -33.43 14.55 -14.08
CA VAL A 93 -33.04 13.15 -13.83
C VAL A 93 -31.70 13.11 -13.10
N ALA A 94 -31.56 12.23 -12.11
CA ALA A 94 -30.26 11.87 -11.52
C ALA A 94 -29.47 10.99 -12.50
N SER A 95 -28.69 11.62 -13.37
CA SER A 95 -27.83 10.92 -14.35
C SER A 95 -26.66 11.80 -14.75
N TYR A 96 -25.49 11.20 -15.00
CA TYR A 96 -24.33 11.93 -15.54
C TYR A 96 -24.55 12.59 -16.90
N ARG A 97 -25.62 12.19 -17.61
CA ARG A 97 -26.05 12.82 -18.88
C ARG A 97 -27.05 13.95 -18.70
N SER A 98 -27.66 14.06 -17.52
CA SER A 98 -28.67 15.06 -17.21
C SER A 98 -28.04 16.46 -17.18
N PRO A 99 -28.58 17.45 -17.92
CA PRO A 99 -28.11 18.84 -17.85
C PRO A 99 -28.20 19.45 -16.45
N LEU A 100 -29.12 18.97 -15.61
CA LEU A 100 -29.26 19.46 -14.24
C LEU A 100 -28.16 18.91 -13.30
N ALA A 101 -27.73 17.67 -13.55
CA ALA A 101 -26.65 17.02 -12.81
C ALA A 101 -25.27 17.26 -13.43
N ARG A 102 -25.18 17.87 -14.63
CA ARG A 102 -23.94 18.12 -15.38
C ARG A 102 -23.90 19.54 -15.95
N GLY A 103 -22.88 20.30 -15.55
CA GLY A 103 -22.60 21.62 -16.14
C GLY A 103 -23.39 22.78 -15.53
N LEU A 104 -24.18 22.52 -14.49
CA LEU A 104 -24.81 23.57 -13.68
C LEU A 104 -23.82 24.04 -12.60
N ASP A 105 -23.50 25.33 -12.59
CA ASP A 105 -22.62 25.96 -11.60
C ASP A 105 -23.23 27.28 -11.09
N LEU A 106 -24.15 27.16 -10.14
CA LEU A 106 -24.91 28.27 -9.56
C LEU A 106 -24.73 28.30 -8.03
N PRO A 107 -23.50 28.54 -7.53
CA PRO A 107 -23.15 28.42 -6.13
C PRO A 107 -23.84 29.45 -5.23
N GLU A 108 -24.38 30.54 -5.77
CA GLU A 108 -25.17 31.54 -5.05
C GLU A 108 -26.67 31.22 -4.98
N THR A 109 -27.16 30.29 -5.82
CA THR A 109 -28.60 30.00 -5.95
C THR A 109 -28.96 28.63 -5.39
N VAL A 110 -28.18 27.60 -5.73
CA VAL A 110 -28.51 26.20 -5.37
C VAL A 110 -28.19 25.94 -3.90
N ARG A 111 -29.21 25.63 -3.11
CA ARG A 111 -29.10 25.41 -1.65
C ARG A 111 -29.12 23.93 -1.28
N TYR A 112 -30.00 23.16 -1.92
CA TYR A 112 -30.23 21.77 -1.57
C TYR A 112 -30.64 20.91 -2.77
N ALA A 113 -30.51 19.59 -2.61
CA ALA A 113 -30.96 18.58 -3.55
C ALA A 113 -31.92 17.60 -2.86
N VAL A 114 -33.04 17.27 -3.50
CA VAL A 114 -33.98 16.23 -3.06
C VAL A 114 -34.05 15.13 -4.11
N PHE A 115 -33.84 13.89 -3.70
CA PHE A 115 -33.93 12.73 -4.58
C PHE A 115 -35.26 12.02 -4.35
N ALA A 116 -36.12 12.04 -5.38
CA ALA A 116 -37.44 11.41 -5.41
C ALA A 116 -37.35 9.89 -5.64
N GLY A 117 -36.55 9.22 -4.80
CA GLY A 117 -36.13 7.83 -4.96
C GLY A 117 -34.61 7.71 -5.16
N ILE A 118 -34.10 6.51 -4.97
CA ILE A 118 -32.67 6.23 -5.07
C ILE A 118 -32.23 6.30 -6.54
N PRO A 119 -31.16 7.04 -6.89
CA PRO A 119 -30.54 6.93 -8.20
C PRO A 119 -30.14 5.48 -8.47
N LYS A 120 -30.76 4.85 -9.46
CA LYS A 120 -30.58 3.42 -9.74
C LYS A 120 -30.65 3.10 -11.23
N PHE A 121 -29.95 2.04 -11.60
CA PHE A 121 -30.04 1.41 -12.91
C PHE A 121 -31.05 0.26 -12.84
N LYS A 122 -31.89 0.18 -13.87
CA LYS A 122 -32.71 -0.98 -14.18
C LYS A 122 -32.13 -1.70 -15.41
N ILE A 123 -31.65 -2.92 -15.21
CA ILE A 123 -30.90 -3.68 -16.22
C ILE A 123 -31.59 -5.03 -16.44
N SER A 124 -31.92 -5.37 -17.69
CA SER A 124 -32.47 -6.69 -18.04
C SER A 124 -31.41 -7.78 -17.80
N LEU A 125 -31.82 -8.91 -17.24
CA LEU A 125 -30.98 -10.11 -17.17
C LEU A 125 -31.00 -10.93 -18.47
N ASP A 126 -31.93 -10.66 -19.39
CA ASP A 126 -31.87 -11.23 -20.74
C ASP A 126 -30.99 -10.36 -21.63
N LEU A 127 -29.76 -10.81 -21.86
CA LEU A 127 -28.76 -10.13 -22.68
C LEU A 127 -28.88 -10.46 -24.17
N ARG A 128 -29.82 -11.33 -24.56
CA ARG A 128 -30.05 -11.70 -25.96
C ARG A 128 -30.79 -10.61 -26.73
N GLU A 129 -31.50 -9.72 -26.02
CA GLU A 129 -32.14 -8.53 -26.57
C GLU A 129 -31.14 -7.36 -26.73
N ARG A 130 -31.64 -6.19 -27.17
CA ARG A 130 -30.83 -4.97 -27.33
C ARG A 130 -30.15 -4.59 -26.01
N PHE A 131 -28.83 -4.74 -25.94
CA PHE A 131 -28.04 -4.39 -24.75
C PHE A 131 -27.01 -3.29 -25.05
N HIS A 132 -26.73 -2.46 -24.05
CA HIS A 132 -25.70 -1.43 -24.11
C HIS A 132 -24.44 -1.86 -23.39
N THR A 133 -23.28 -1.54 -23.97
CA THR A 133 -21.95 -1.89 -23.42
C THR A 133 -21.74 -1.41 -21.98
N PHE A 134 -22.21 -0.21 -21.63
CA PHE A 134 -22.15 0.31 -20.27
C PHE A 134 -23.05 -0.46 -19.29
N LYS A 135 -24.26 -0.86 -19.72
CA LYS A 135 -25.16 -1.70 -18.89
C LYS A 135 -24.57 -3.10 -18.69
N LEU A 136 -23.91 -3.66 -19.71
CA LEU A 136 -23.18 -4.92 -19.60
C LEU A 136 -22.06 -4.83 -18.56
N PHE A 137 -21.29 -3.73 -18.56
CA PHE A 137 -20.26 -3.49 -17.55
C PHE A 137 -20.85 -3.43 -16.14
N ILE A 138 -21.93 -2.67 -15.94
CA ILE A 138 -22.58 -2.57 -14.63
C ILE A 138 -23.10 -3.93 -14.18
N LEU A 139 -23.80 -4.66 -15.06
CA LEU A 139 -24.32 -5.99 -14.73
C LEU A 139 -23.18 -6.92 -14.33
N LEU A 140 -22.14 -7.01 -15.16
CA LEU A 140 -20.98 -7.84 -14.88
C LEU A 140 -20.31 -7.48 -13.54
N ALA A 141 -20.16 -6.19 -13.22
CA ALA A 141 -19.61 -5.75 -11.93
C ALA A 141 -20.43 -6.28 -10.75
N ASN A 142 -21.77 -6.19 -10.82
CA ASN A 142 -22.65 -6.71 -9.77
C ASN A 142 -22.63 -8.24 -9.67
N ILE A 143 -22.53 -8.95 -10.81
CA ILE A 143 -22.49 -10.42 -10.81
C ILE A 143 -21.15 -10.94 -10.29
N VAL A 144 -20.04 -10.27 -10.62
CA VAL A 144 -18.70 -10.59 -10.09
C VAL A 144 -18.68 -10.54 -8.55
N GLU A 145 -19.46 -9.67 -7.91
CA GLU A 145 -19.60 -9.64 -6.44
C GLU A 145 -20.19 -10.92 -5.83
N LEU A 146 -20.87 -11.75 -6.62
CA LEU A 146 -21.54 -12.98 -6.18
C LEU A 146 -20.69 -14.25 -6.41
N LEU A 147 -19.55 -14.11 -7.09
CA LEU A 147 -18.68 -15.22 -7.48
C LEU A 147 -17.56 -15.43 -6.45
N GLU A 148 -17.07 -16.67 -6.40
CA GLU A 148 -16.00 -17.08 -5.49
C GLU A 148 -14.95 -17.92 -6.24
N GLY A 149 -13.76 -18.07 -5.64
CA GLY A 149 -12.71 -18.95 -6.17
C GLY A 149 -12.20 -18.58 -7.56
N GLU A 150 -12.01 -19.59 -8.41
CA GLU A 150 -11.46 -19.42 -9.77
C GLU A 150 -12.39 -18.66 -10.71
N GLU A 151 -13.71 -18.84 -10.59
CA GLU A 151 -14.70 -18.12 -11.39
C GLU A 151 -14.59 -16.61 -11.14
N LEU A 152 -14.45 -16.20 -9.88
CA LEU A 152 -14.26 -14.79 -9.51
C LEU A 152 -13.04 -14.18 -10.22
N ASP A 153 -11.90 -14.88 -10.22
CA ASP A 153 -10.67 -14.41 -10.85
C ASP A 153 -10.81 -14.32 -12.38
N GLU A 154 -11.50 -15.27 -13.02
CA GLU A 154 -11.77 -15.24 -14.46
C GLU A 154 -12.66 -14.06 -14.86
N TRP A 155 -13.81 -13.91 -14.20
CA TRP A 155 -14.77 -12.87 -14.50
C TRP A 155 -14.25 -11.47 -14.14
N SER A 156 -13.45 -11.36 -13.09
CA SER A 156 -12.73 -10.13 -12.73
C SER A 156 -11.80 -9.65 -13.85
N ARG A 157 -11.11 -10.56 -14.56
CA ARG A 157 -10.26 -10.19 -15.71
C ARG A 157 -11.10 -9.67 -16.88
N LYS A 158 -12.25 -10.29 -17.15
CA LYS A 158 -13.20 -9.83 -18.18
C LYS A 158 -13.74 -8.44 -17.85
N LEU A 159 -14.12 -8.21 -16.59
CA LEU A 159 -14.57 -6.91 -16.09
C LEU A 159 -13.48 -5.84 -16.25
N SER A 160 -12.25 -6.14 -15.85
CA SER A 160 -11.11 -5.22 -16.00
C SER A 160 -10.81 -4.91 -17.47
N TRP A 161 -10.90 -5.90 -18.35
CA TRP A 161 -10.72 -5.71 -19.79
C TRP A 161 -11.81 -4.80 -20.35
N LEU A 162 -13.07 -5.07 -20.00
CA LEU A 162 -14.22 -4.28 -20.45
C LEU A 162 -14.09 -2.82 -19.99
N ARG A 163 -13.80 -2.60 -18.70
CA ARG A 163 -13.57 -1.25 -18.13
C ARG A 163 -12.47 -0.50 -18.87
N THR A 164 -11.29 -1.12 -19.00
CA THR A 164 -10.12 -0.48 -19.63
C THR A 164 -10.40 -0.15 -21.08
N THR A 165 -11.08 -1.04 -21.79
CA THR A 165 -11.42 -0.87 -23.19
C THR A 165 -12.43 0.27 -23.37
N LEU A 166 -13.54 0.25 -22.63
CA LEU A 166 -14.57 1.29 -22.71
C LEU A 166 -14.03 2.67 -22.31
N SER A 167 -13.17 2.76 -21.29
CA SER A 167 -12.55 4.03 -20.87
C SER A 167 -11.65 4.69 -21.91
N ARG A 168 -11.23 3.95 -22.94
CA ARG A 168 -10.34 4.44 -24.01
C ARG A 168 -11.08 4.78 -25.30
N LEU A 169 -12.39 4.53 -25.37
CA LEU A 169 -13.21 4.88 -26.52
C LEU A 169 -13.60 6.36 -26.44
N THR A 170 -13.61 7.03 -27.59
CA THR A 170 -14.27 8.34 -27.69
C THR A 170 -15.79 8.16 -27.67
N SER A 171 -16.54 9.22 -27.36
CA SER A 171 -18.02 9.15 -27.35
C SER A 171 -18.61 8.75 -28.71
N GLU A 172 -17.95 9.12 -29.81
CA GLU A 172 -18.33 8.71 -31.16
C GLU A 172 -18.08 7.21 -31.40
N GLN A 173 -16.90 6.71 -31.02
CA GLN A 173 -16.57 5.28 -31.13
C GLN A 173 -17.50 4.42 -30.29
N GLU A 174 -17.86 4.87 -29.08
CA GLU A 174 -18.83 4.21 -28.22
C GLU A 174 -20.21 4.15 -28.87
N LEU A 175 -20.66 5.24 -29.52
CA LEU A 175 -21.94 5.28 -30.22
C LEU A 175 -21.96 4.29 -31.40
N ILE A 176 -20.91 4.29 -32.23
CA ILE A 176 -20.74 3.36 -33.36
C ILE A 176 -20.74 1.91 -32.86
N LEU A 177 -19.98 1.62 -31.80
CA LEU A 177 -19.89 0.29 -31.23
C LEU A 177 -21.23 -0.20 -30.70
N ASN A 178 -21.97 0.63 -29.95
CA ASN A 178 -23.29 0.27 -29.45
C ASN A 178 -24.30 0.07 -30.59
N ARG A 179 -24.26 0.91 -31.63
CA ARG A 179 -25.11 0.74 -32.82
C ARG A 179 -24.84 -0.59 -33.50
N ALA A 180 -23.58 -0.88 -33.80
CA ALA A 180 -23.18 -2.13 -34.45
C ALA A 180 -23.51 -3.39 -33.64
N ILE A 181 -23.51 -3.29 -32.31
CA ILE A 181 -23.97 -4.39 -31.43
C ILE A 181 -25.49 -4.58 -31.55
N VAL A 182 -26.27 -3.50 -31.57
CA VAL A 182 -27.74 -3.54 -31.64
C VAL A 182 -28.24 -3.96 -33.03
N GLU A 183 -27.60 -3.46 -34.09
CA GLU A 183 -27.97 -3.70 -35.49
C GLU A 183 -27.25 -4.93 -36.09
N ASN A 184 -26.37 -5.56 -35.30
CA ASN A 184 -25.52 -6.69 -35.70
C ASN A 184 -24.62 -6.42 -36.91
N GLU A 185 -24.21 -5.17 -37.10
CA GLU A 185 -23.32 -4.74 -38.19
C GLU A 185 -21.86 -5.11 -37.90
N GLN A 186 -21.13 -5.57 -38.92
CA GLN A 186 -19.69 -5.75 -38.82
C GLN A 186 -18.95 -4.41 -38.90
N LEU A 187 -18.01 -4.21 -37.97
CA LEU A 187 -17.10 -3.07 -37.99
C LEU A 187 -15.77 -3.47 -38.64
N THR A 188 -14.84 -2.52 -38.76
CA THR A 188 -13.49 -2.77 -39.27
C THR A 188 -12.42 -2.44 -38.23
N GLY A 189 -11.28 -3.14 -38.32
CA GLY A 189 -10.10 -2.90 -37.49
C GLY A 189 -10.33 -3.11 -35.99
N ARG A 190 -9.82 -2.18 -35.18
CA ARG A 190 -9.82 -2.30 -33.71
C ARG A 190 -11.23 -2.40 -33.11
N LEU A 191 -12.21 -1.69 -33.67
CA LEU A 191 -13.57 -1.68 -33.12
C LEU A 191 -14.28 -3.02 -33.31
N GLU A 192 -14.00 -3.75 -34.39
CA GLU A 192 -14.55 -5.10 -34.59
C GLU A 192 -13.98 -6.11 -33.60
N HIS A 193 -12.68 -6.07 -33.34
CA HIS A 193 -12.08 -6.92 -32.29
C HIS A 193 -12.69 -6.65 -30.92
N ILE A 194 -12.98 -5.38 -30.60
CA ILE A 194 -13.66 -5.00 -29.35
C ILE A 194 -15.10 -5.54 -29.35
N ARG A 195 -15.85 -5.35 -30.44
CA ARG A 195 -17.22 -5.85 -30.60
C ARG A 195 -17.29 -7.36 -30.39
N GLN A 196 -16.46 -8.14 -31.08
CA GLN A 196 -16.44 -9.60 -30.97
C GLN A 196 -16.18 -10.07 -29.53
N ARG A 197 -15.20 -9.45 -28.86
CA ARG A 197 -14.89 -9.82 -27.47
C ARG A 197 -16.00 -9.42 -26.49
N ILE A 198 -16.70 -8.31 -26.73
CA ILE A 198 -17.88 -7.93 -25.95
C ILE A 198 -19.02 -8.94 -26.14
N LEU A 199 -19.26 -9.40 -27.37
CA LEU A 199 -20.27 -10.41 -27.67
C LEU A 199 -19.94 -11.75 -26.99
N GLU A 200 -18.67 -12.16 -27.01
CA GLU A 200 -18.21 -13.36 -26.29
C GLU A 200 -18.45 -13.26 -24.77
N ILE A 201 -18.11 -12.11 -24.16
CA ILE A 201 -18.35 -11.87 -22.73
C ILE A 201 -19.84 -11.89 -22.42
N ARG A 202 -20.66 -11.28 -23.28
CA ARG A 202 -22.13 -11.29 -23.16
C ARG A 202 -22.67 -12.72 -23.17
N ASP A 203 -22.27 -13.53 -24.15
CA ASP A 203 -22.79 -14.89 -24.30
C ASP A 203 -22.40 -15.79 -23.13
N GLN A 204 -21.17 -15.64 -22.64
CA GLN A 204 -20.73 -16.31 -21.42
C GLN A 204 -21.53 -15.83 -20.19
N LEU A 205 -21.85 -14.54 -20.11
CA LEU A 205 -22.54 -13.96 -18.97
C LEU A 205 -24.00 -14.40 -18.95
N GLN A 206 -24.63 -14.47 -20.12
CA GLN A 206 -25.97 -15.02 -20.29
C GLN A 206 -26.06 -16.44 -19.72
N LYS A 207 -25.10 -17.32 -20.09
CA LYS A 207 -25.04 -18.69 -19.55
C LYS A 207 -24.84 -18.72 -18.03
N LEU A 208 -24.05 -17.79 -17.49
CA LEU A 208 -23.85 -17.68 -16.04
C LEU A 208 -25.15 -17.27 -15.33
N LEU A 209 -25.88 -16.29 -15.87
CA LEU A 209 -27.15 -15.80 -15.33
C LEU A 209 -28.28 -16.83 -15.40
N GLU A 210 -28.21 -17.79 -16.32
CA GLU A 210 -29.17 -18.87 -16.45
C GLU A 210 -29.04 -19.93 -15.34
N ARG A 211 -27.89 -20.00 -14.66
CA ARG A 211 -27.67 -20.95 -13.56
C ARG A 211 -28.51 -20.61 -12.34
N GLU A 212 -29.11 -21.64 -11.72
CA GLU A 212 -29.97 -21.47 -10.55
C GLU A 212 -29.22 -20.95 -9.32
N ASP A 213 -27.96 -21.37 -9.11
CA ASP A 213 -27.14 -20.89 -7.98
C ASP A 213 -26.90 -19.37 -8.05
N ILE A 214 -26.71 -18.82 -9.26
CA ILE A 214 -26.54 -17.38 -9.46
C ILE A 214 -27.86 -16.63 -9.25
N LYS A 215 -28.98 -17.15 -9.77
CA LYS A 215 -30.31 -16.53 -9.53
C LYS A 215 -30.65 -16.48 -8.05
N GLU A 216 -30.35 -17.55 -7.31
CA GLU A 216 -30.57 -17.62 -5.87
C GLU A 216 -29.67 -16.63 -5.11
N LYS A 217 -28.39 -16.51 -5.49
CA LYS A 217 -27.47 -15.49 -4.95
C LYS A 217 -27.95 -14.06 -5.22
N ILE A 218 -28.52 -13.77 -6.39
CA ILE A 218 -29.10 -12.45 -6.68
C ILE A 218 -30.31 -12.18 -5.78
N LYS A 219 -31.21 -13.16 -5.62
CA LYS A 219 -32.42 -13.01 -4.77
C LYS A 219 -32.09 -12.79 -3.30
N THR A 220 -31.15 -13.57 -2.78
CA THR A 220 -30.71 -13.53 -1.37
C THR A 220 -29.77 -12.37 -1.07
N SER A 221 -29.19 -11.73 -2.09
CA SER A 221 -28.31 -10.58 -1.92
C SER A 221 -29.00 -9.45 -1.12
N PRO A 222 -28.31 -8.86 -0.12
CA PRO A 222 -28.82 -7.72 0.62
C PRO A 222 -28.73 -6.40 -0.16
N ARG A 223 -28.09 -6.39 -1.34
CA ARG A 223 -27.83 -5.18 -2.14
C ARG A 223 -28.48 -5.18 -3.52
N LEU A 224 -28.89 -6.35 -4.00
CA LEU A 224 -29.47 -6.52 -5.34
C LEU A 224 -30.96 -6.83 -5.22
N THR A 225 -31.76 -6.18 -6.06
CA THR A 225 -33.18 -6.49 -6.19
C THR A 225 -33.42 -7.11 -7.56
N LEU A 226 -34.07 -8.27 -7.56
CA LEU A 226 -34.61 -8.92 -8.74
C LEU A 226 -36.11 -8.61 -8.81
N GLU A 227 -36.55 -7.92 -9.85
CA GLU A 227 -37.98 -7.75 -10.12
C GLU A 227 -38.56 -8.98 -10.85
N GLU A 228 -39.89 -9.15 -10.77
CA GLU A 228 -40.65 -10.27 -11.35
C GLU A 228 -40.39 -10.50 -12.85
N ASN A 229 -40.01 -9.45 -13.60
CA ASN A 229 -39.71 -9.49 -15.03
C ASN A 229 -38.21 -9.70 -15.35
N ALA A 230 -37.44 -10.30 -14.45
CA ALA A 230 -36.00 -10.57 -14.61
C ALA A 230 -35.13 -9.31 -14.81
N TYR A 231 -35.43 -8.24 -14.08
CA TYR A 231 -34.59 -7.03 -14.05
C TYR A 231 -33.78 -6.96 -12.76
N LEU A 232 -32.50 -6.61 -12.90
CA LEU A 232 -31.61 -6.24 -11.81
C LEU A 232 -31.70 -4.74 -11.53
N ILE A 233 -31.97 -4.39 -10.27
CA ILE A 233 -31.85 -3.02 -9.77
C ILE A 233 -30.54 -2.86 -9.02
N THR A 234 -29.78 -1.82 -9.35
CA THR A 234 -28.51 -1.49 -8.70
C THR A 234 -28.31 0.02 -8.59
N ALA A 235 -27.73 0.50 -7.49
CA ALA A 235 -27.61 1.94 -7.22
C ALA A 235 -26.56 2.65 -8.10
N ASP A 236 -26.85 3.89 -8.52
CA ASP A 236 -25.94 4.77 -9.24
C ASP A 236 -25.31 5.79 -8.28
N ALA A 237 -24.22 5.37 -7.62
CA ALA A 237 -23.47 6.21 -6.70
C ALA A 237 -22.86 7.45 -7.38
N VAL A 238 -22.47 7.35 -8.66
CA VAL A 238 -21.88 8.47 -9.40
C VAL A 238 -22.94 9.55 -9.67
N ALA A 239 -24.14 9.14 -10.10
CA ALA A 239 -25.24 10.07 -10.29
C ALA A 239 -25.64 10.77 -8.98
N TYR A 240 -25.64 10.03 -7.84
CA TYR A 240 -25.86 10.64 -6.54
C TYR A 240 -24.82 11.73 -6.25
N LEU A 241 -23.53 11.38 -6.26
CA LEU A 241 -22.42 12.30 -5.96
C LEU A 241 -22.44 13.57 -6.85
N GLN A 242 -22.67 13.40 -8.15
CA GLN A 242 -22.70 14.53 -9.09
C GLN A 242 -23.89 15.46 -8.85
N ALA A 243 -25.06 14.90 -8.55
CA ALA A 243 -26.27 15.67 -8.31
C ALA A 243 -26.22 16.39 -6.96
N SER A 244 -25.87 15.67 -5.89
CA SER A 244 -25.75 16.24 -4.54
C SER A 244 -24.57 17.20 -4.43
N GLY A 245 -23.48 16.98 -5.18
CA GLY A 245 -22.34 17.88 -5.31
C GLY A 245 -22.69 19.25 -5.89
N ARG A 246 -23.82 19.42 -6.59
CA ARG A 246 -24.28 20.74 -7.08
C ARG A 246 -24.66 21.70 -5.96
N THR A 247 -24.91 21.17 -4.76
CA THR A 247 -25.28 21.95 -3.59
C THR A 247 -24.06 22.50 -2.83
N SER A 248 -22.86 22.12 -3.23
CA SER A 248 -21.62 22.51 -2.56
C SER A 248 -20.54 22.84 -3.59
N ARG A 249 -20.10 24.10 -3.63
CA ARG A 249 -19.07 24.57 -4.55
C ARG A 249 -17.96 25.29 -3.80
N MET A 250 -16.77 25.23 -4.37
CA MET A 250 -15.65 26.00 -3.86
C MET A 250 -15.75 27.44 -4.35
N PHE A 251 -15.62 28.39 -3.43
CA PHE A 251 -15.49 29.81 -3.67
C PHE A 251 -14.29 30.36 -2.88
N ILE A 252 -14.05 31.67 -2.95
CA ILE A 252 -12.90 32.33 -2.31
C ILE A 252 -12.83 32.06 -0.80
N GLY A 253 -13.98 31.90 -0.11
CA GLY A 253 -14.05 31.62 1.32
C GLY A 253 -14.05 30.13 1.72
N GLY A 254 -13.81 29.20 0.78
CA GLY A 254 -13.81 27.75 1.05
C GLY A 254 -14.89 26.97 0.29
N MET A 255 -15.30 25.83 0.83
CA MET A 255 -16.39 25.00 0.28
C MET A 255 -17.73 25.40 0.90
N THR A 256 -18.70 25.80 0.08
CA THR A 256 -20.03 26.15 0.59
C THR A 256 -20.73 24.96 1.20
N LYS A 257 -21.48 25.18 2.28
CA LYS A 257 -22.41 24.21 2.82
C LYS A 257 -23.54 23.91 1.83
N GLY A 258 -23.99 22.65 1.82
CA GLY A 258 -25.16 22.18 1.07
C GLY A 258 -25.92 21.09 1.81
N LEU A 259 -27.12 20.77 1.33
CA LEU A 259 -27.98 19.70 1.85
C LEU A 259 -28.43 18.78 0.72
N SER A 260 -28.41 17.48 0.97
CA SER A 260 -28.88 16.44 0.08
C SER A 260 -29.85 15.54 0.85
N VAL A 261 -31.10 15.40 0.39
CA VAL A 261 -32.13 14.58 1.04
C VAL A 261 -32.54 13.45 0.11
N LEU A 262 -32.35 12.20 0.54
CA LEU A 262 -32.65 11.00 -0.22
C LEU A 262 -33.91 10.30 0.32
N ILE A 263 -34.96 10.21 -0.51
CA ILE A 263 -36.14 9.41 -0.18
C ILE A 263 -35.85 7.96 -0.58
N VAL A 264 -35.84 7.06 0.41
CA VAL A 264 -35.45 5.66 0.24
C VAL A 264 -36.61 4.83 -0.29
N ASP A 265 -36.70 4.70 -1.62
CA ASP A 265 -37.76 3.94 -2.29
C ASP A 265 -37.46 2.44 -2.45
N ASN A 266 -36.23 2.00 -2.18
CA ASN A 266 -35.83 0.59 -2.19
C ASN A 266 -34.67 0.34 -1.21
N GLU A 267 -34.91 -0.40 -0.12
CA GLU A 267 -33.90 -0.62 0.91
C GLU A 267 -32.62 -1.30 0.42
N LYS A 268 -32.75 -2.32 -0.44
CA LYS A 268 -31.58 -3.04 -0.96
C LYS A 268 -30.71 -2.14 -1.83
N ALA A 269 -31.32 -1.32 -2.69
CA ALA A 269 -30.63 -0.33 -3.49
C ALA A 269 -29.96 0.73 -2.59
N PHE A 270 -30.59 1.11 -1.48
CA PHE A 270 -29.99 2.05 -0.52
C PHE A 270 -28.75 1.46 0.15
N ARG A 271 -28.83 0.20 0.61
CA ARG A 271 -27.66 -0.53 1.13
C ARG A 271 -26.56 -0.67 0.07
N GLY A 272 -26.94 -0.92 -1.19
CA GLY A 272 -26.03 -0.92 -2.33
C GLY A 272 -25.37 0.45 -2.59
N LEU A 273 -26.12 1.53 -2.46
CA LEU A 273 -25.62 2.90 -2.58
C LEU A 273 -24.60 3.19 -1.47
N LEU A 274 -24.95 2.96 -0.21
CA LEU A 274 -24.06 3.14 0.94
C LEU A 274 -22.77 2.34 0.78
N SER A 275 -22.90 1.07 0.39
CA SER A 275 -21.74 0.19 0.18
C SER A 275 -20.80 0.69 -0.92
N ARG A 276 -21.33 1.34 -1.98
CA ARG A 276 -20.49 1.92 -3.04
C ARG A 276 -19.89 3.25 -2.63
N LEU A 277 -20.68 4.10 -1.98
CA LEU A 277 -20.22 5.41 -1.50
C LEU A 277 -19.09 5.25 -0.49
N LYS A 278 -19.14 4.26 0.41
CA LYS A 278 -18.05 3.92 1.36
C LYS A 278 -16.66 3.85 0.72
N TRP A 279 -16.57 3.44 -0.55
CA TRP A 279 -15.30 3.34 -1.27
C TRP A 279 -14.93 4.57 -2.11
N LEU A 280 -15.92 5.41 -2.45
CA LEU A 280 -15.75 6.59 -3.30
C LEU A 280 -15.50 7.86 -2.47
N GLU A 281 -16.28 8.06 -1.42
CA GLU A 281 -16.17 9.19 -0.48
C GLU A 281 -16.58 8.77 0.93
N ASP A 282 -16.04 9.43 1.96
CA ASP A 282 -16.41 9.18 3.35
C ASP A 282 -17.74 9.89 3.68
N ILE A 283 -18.83 9.42 3.07
CA ILE A 283 -20.18 9.97 3.24
C ILE A 283 -20.90 9.20 4.34
N GLN A 284 -21.34 9.93 5.35
CA GLN A 284 -22.25 9.43 6.37
C GLN A 284 -23.65 9.97 6.11
N PHE A 285 -24.60 9.05 5.96
CA PHE A 285 -26.00 9.38 5.87
C PHE A 285 -26.59 9.52 7.27
N VAL A 286 -27.27 10.64 7.52
CA VAL A 286 -27.99 10.90 8.77
C VAL A 286 -29.50 10.80 8.54
N ASP A 287 -30.25 10.36 9.55
CA ASP A 287 -31.71 10.40 9.46
C ASP A 287 -32.17 11.86 9.38
N PHE A 288 -33.01 12.20 8.40
CA PHE A 288 -33.47 13.56 8.18
C PHE A 288 -34.16 14.17 9.41
N ARG A 289 -34.74 13.34 10.28
CA ARG A 289 -35.39 13.77 11.53
C ARG A 289 -34.40 14.25 12.59
N GLU A 290 -33.15 13.78 12.53
CA GLU A 290 -32.07 14.16 13.45
C GLU A 290 -31.36 15.45 13.01
N VAL A 291 -31.61 15.93 11.79
CA VAL A 291 -30.98 17.14 11.26
C VAL A 291 -31.71 18.39 11.76
N ASN A 292 -30.97 19.30 12.39
CA ASN A 292 -31.47 20.65 12.68
C ASN A 292 -31.50 21.50 11.38
N ILE A 293 -32.63 21.42 10.67
CA ILE A 293 -32.82 22.06 9.35
C ILE A 293 -32.72 23.59 9.42
N GLU A 294 -33.23 24.22 10.47
CA GLU A 294 -33.21 25.68 10.60
C GLU A 294 -31.78 26.20 10.67
N SER A 295 -30.97 25.67 11.60
CA SER A 295 -29.57 26.04 11.74
C SER A 295 -28.74 25.73 10.48
N LEU A 296 -29.02 24.62 9.80
CA LEU A 296 -28.31 24.24 8.59
C LEU A 296 -28.64 25.17 7.42
N LEU A 297 -29.91 25.53 7.23
CA LEU A 297 -30.32 26.47 6.18
C LEU A 297 -29.76 27.87 6.44
N GLU A 298 -29.66 28.32 7.69
CA GLU A 298 -28.98 29.57 8.04
C GLU A 298 -27.50 29.59 7.67
N GLU A 299 -26.78 28.47 7.85
CA GLU A 299 -25.39 28.32 7.38
C GLU A 299 -25.32 28.38 5.85
N ILE A 300 -26.16 27.60 5.16
CA ILE A 300 -26.22 27.57 3.69
C ILE A 300 -26.53 28.97 3.14
N ASP A 301 -27.51 29.68 3.70
CA ASP A 301 -27.93 31.00 3.23
C ASP A 301 -26.87 32.08 3.48
N ARG A 302 -26.13 31.99 4.58
CA ARG A 302 -24.97 32.84 4.83
C ARG A 302 -23.92 32.68 3.73
N ASP A 303 -23.60 31.44 3.34
CA ASP A 303 -22.66 31.16 2.25
C ASP A 303 -23.17 31.70 0.90
N ARG A 304 -24.45 31.49 0.59
CA ARG A 304 -25.06 32.00 -0.66
C ARG A 304 -25.03 33.52 -0.74
N LYS A 305 -25.37 34.19 0.35
CA LYS A 305 -25.33 35.65 0.45
C LYS A 305 -23.91 36.18 0.29
N LEU A 306 -22.94 35.57 0.97
CA LEU A 306 -21.53 35.95 0.85
C LEU A 306 -21.03 35.88 -0.60
N ILE A 307 -21.37 34.81 -1.33
CA ILE A 307 -21.01 34.65 -2.74
C ILE A 307 -21.70 35.69 -3.62
N ALA A 308 -23.00 35.93 -3.40
CA ALA A 308 -23.75 36.94 -4.16
C ALA A 308 -23.16 38.35 -3.95
N ASP A 309 -22.82 38.70 -2.72
CA ASP A 309 -22.25 40.00 -2.36
C ASP A 309 -20.82 40.17 -2.93
N LEU A 310 -20.02 39.10 -2.96
CA LEU A 310 -18.71 39.07 -3.63
C LEU A 310 -18.85 39.26 -5.15
N ARG A 311 -19.76 38.55 -5.82
CA ARG A 311 -19.99 38.68 -7.27
C ARG A 311 -20.49 40.08 -7.66
N ARG A 312 -21.27 40.72 -6.78
CA ARG A 312 -21.77 42.10 -6.98
C ARG A 312 -20.73 43.19 -6.64
N GLY A 313 -19.56 42.82 -6.13
CA GLY A 313 -18.51 43.75 -5.72
C GLY A 313 -18.86 44.60 -4.50
N ILE A 314 -19.87 44.20 -3.72
CA ILE A 314 -20.33 44.91 -2.51
C ILE A 314 -19.32 44.72 -1.37
N ILE A 315 -18.69 43.56 -1.33
CA ILE A 315 -17.62 43.22 -0.40
C ILE A 315 -16.31 43.27 -1.20
N SER A 316 -15.44 44.25 -0.94
CA SER A 316 -14.04 44.11 -1.35
C SER A 316 -13.48 42.90 -0.60
N PRO A 317 -12.66 42.02 -1.19
CA PRO A 317 -12.01 40.98 -0.43
C PRO A 317 -11.13 41.68 0.60
N ARG A 318 -11.63 41.86 1.84
CA ARG A 318 -10.77 42.08 2.99
C ARG A 318 -9.98 40.80 3.07
N ILE A 319 -8.76 40.84 2.54
CA ILE A 319 -7.86 39.72 2.36
C ILE A 319 -7.64 39.08 3.73
N ARG A 320 -8.47 38.10 4.07
CA ARG A 320 -8.18 37.04 5.01
C ARG A 320 -8.30 35.76 4.21
N ASP A 321 -7.15 35.09 4.09
CA ASP A 321 -6.87 33.84 3.39
C ASP A 321 -7.02 33.84 1.86
N ILE A 322 -6.08 34.52 1.18
CA ILE A 322 -5.64 34.00 -0.12
C ILE A 322 -5.00 32.64 0.19
N ARG A 323 -5.59 31.56 -0.36
CA ARG A 323 -4.99 30.21 -0.32
C ARG A 323 -3.52 30.31 -0.74
N LYS A 324 -2.61 29.85 0.12
CA LYS A 324 -1.18 29.89 -0.15
C LYS A 324 -0.85 28.94 -1.31
N THR A 325 0.06 29.34 -2.18
CA THR A 325 0.68 28.38 -3.11
C THR A 325 1.69 27.54 -2.33
N ALA A 326 1.58 26.21 -2.40
CA ALA A 326 2.49 25.30 -1.73
C ALA A 326 3.13 24.35 -2.73
N LEU A 327 4.45 24.22 -2.68
CA LEU A 327 5.20 23.20 -3.41
C LEU A 327 5.47 22.01 -2.48
N LEU A 328 4.84 20.87 -2.74
CA LEU A 328 5.12 19.60 -2.06
C LEU A 328 6.14 18.78 -2.83
N ILE A 329 7.31 18.57 -2.23
CA ILE A 329 8.42 17.79 -2.79
C ILE A 329 8.46 16.42 -2.12
N VAL A 330 8.35 15.35 -2.90
CA VAL A 330 8.45 13.97 -2.39
C VAL A 330 9.61 13.22 -3.05
N GLU A 331 10.02 12.07 -2.50
CA GLU A 331 11.18 11.34 -3.02
C GLU A 331 10.88 10.60 -4.33
N SER A 332 9.68 10.04 -4.50
CA SER A 332 9.37 9.16 -5.63
C SER A 332 8.25 9.67 -6.56
N PRO A 333 8.36 9.46 -7.89
CA PRO A 333 7.32 9.85 -8.84
C PRO A 333 5.96 9.16 -8.61
N ASN A 334 5.98 7.94 -8.07
CA ASN A 334 4.76 7.20 -7.77
C ASN A 334 4.04 7.81 -6.58
N LYS A 335 4.77 8.16 -5.52
CA LYS A 335 4.21 8.88 -4.37
C LYS A 335 3.61 10.22 -4.81
N ALA A 336 4.33 11.00 -5.65
CA ALA A 336 3.81 12.26 -6.19
C ALA A 336 2.49 12.06 -6.93
N ARG A 337 2.42 11.05 -7.80
CA ARG A 337 1.20 10.71 -8.55
C ARG A 337 0.07 10.29 -7.61
N THR A 338 0.33 9.40 -6.66
CA THR A 338 -0.69 8.93 -5.70
C THR A 338 -1.28 10.10 -4.92
N ILE A 339 -0.44 10.98 -4.37
CA ILE A 339 -0.88 12.14 -3.58
C ILE A 339 -1.70 13.10 -4.45
N ALA A 340 -1.26 13.37 -5.67
CA ALA A 340 -1.96 14.26 -6.58
C ALA A 340 -3.41 13.82 -6.87
N TRP A 341 -3.63 12.50 -6.92
CA TRP A 341 -4.95 11.90 -7.16
C TRP A 341 -5.88 11.88 -5.94
N PHE A 342 -5.38 12.15 -4.72
CA PHE A 342 -6.24 12.20 -3.52
C PHE A 342 -7.25 13.35 -3.53
N PHE A 343 -6.94 14.41 -4.26
CA PHE A 343 -7.72 15.65 -4.28
C PHE A 343 -8.41 15.89 -5.63
N GLY A 344 -8.55 14.83 -6.44
CA GLY A 344 -9.19 14.88 -7.77
C GLY A 344 -8.24 14.53 -8.91
N GLU A 345 -8.66 14.78 -10.14
CA GLU A 345 -7.79 14.60 -11.32
C GLU A 345 -6.82 15.79 -11.41
N PRO A 346 -5.50 15.57 -11.22
CA PRO A 346 -4.54 16.67 -11.20
C PRO A 346 -4.22 17.18 -12.61
N THR A 347 -3.87 18.45 -12.72
CA THR A 347 -3.24 18.97 -13.95
C THR A 347 -1.83 18.43 -14.02
N LYS A 348 -1.43 17.91 -15.18
CA LYS A 348 -0.08 17.39 -15.38
C LYS A 348 0.68 18.26 -16.35
N ARG A 349 1.80 18.82 -15.91
CA ARG A 349 2.78 19.52 -16.76
C ARG A 349 4.17 18.90 -16.62
N THR A 350 5.11 19.35 -17.44
CA THR A 350 6.51 18.91 -17.37
C THR A 350 7.40 20.15 -17.33
N LEU A 351 8.39 20.15 -16.45
CA LEU A 351 9.40 21.20 -16.31
C LEU A 351 10.78 20.57 -16.25
N GLU A 352 11.71 20.96 -17.14
CA GLU A 352 13.05 20.33 -17.26
C GLU A 352 13.03 18.79 -17.34
N GLY A 353 11.97 18.21 -17.95
CA GLY A 353 11.76 16.77 -18.02
C GLY A 353 11.21 16.11 -16.74
N VAL A 354 10.91 16.90 -15.71
CA VAL A 354 10.28 16.45 -14.45
C VAL A 354 8.76 16.57 -14.55
N PRO A 355 7.99 15.49 -14.31
CA PRO A 355 6.54 15.56 -14.23
C PRO A 355 6.10 16.34 -12.99
N ILE A 356 5.26 17.34 -13.19
CA ILE A 356 4.68 18.19 -12.14
C ILE A 356 3.18 17.99 -12.11
N TYR A 357 2.62 17.91 -10.91
CA TYR A 357 1.19 17.72 -10.69
C TYR A 357 0.61 18.88 -9.90
N ASP A 358 -0.35 19.60 -10.48
CA ASP A 358 -1.02 20.71 -9.83
C ASP A 358 -2.44 20.30 -9.40
N THR A 359 -2.75 20.49 -8.12
CA THR A 359 -4.05 20.16 -7.52
C THR A 359 -4.43 21.18 -6.45
N SER A 360 -5.65 21.07 -5.90
CA SER A 360 -6.11 21.91 -4.78
C SER A 360 -6.36 21.01 -3.57
N ALA A 361 -5.74 21.32 -2.44
CA ALA A 361 -5.88 20.55 -1.21
C ALA A 361 -6.10 21.51 -0.03
N GLU A 362 -7.26 21.44 0.61
CA GLU A 362 -7.63 22.31 1.74
C GLU A 362 -7.41 23.82 1.43
N GLU A 363 -6.55 24.50 2.20
CA GLU A 363 -6.16 25.90 2.03
C GLU A 363 -5.02 26.13 1.02
N PHE A 364 -4.50 25.08 0.37
CA PHE A 364 -3.35 25.18 -0.54
C PHE A 364 -3.72 24.99 -2.01
N PHE A 365 -3.11 25.79 -2.88
CA PHE A 365 -2.86 25.41 -4.26
C PHE A 365 -1.57 24.60 -4.30
N LEU A 366 -1.71 23.28 -4.45
CA LEU A 366 -0.64 22.33 -4.22
C LEU A 366 0.00 21.92 -5.55
N THR A 367 1.25 22.32 -5.74
CA THR A 367 2.13 21.82 -6.80
C THR A 367 2.97 20.67 -6.23
N ILE A 368 2.98 19.52 -6.87
CA ILE A 368 3.66 18.31 -6.38
C ILE A 368 4.74 17.91 -7.37
N ALA A 369 5.97 17.77 -6.87
CA ALA A 369 7.15 17.35 -7.63
C ALA A 369 7.89 16.20 -6.94
N ALA A 370 8.61 15.40 -7.71
CA ALA A 370 9.41 14.29 -7.18
C ALA A 370 10.91 14.49 -7.42
N THR A 371 11.74 14.23 -6.40
CA THR A 371 13.20 14.28 -6.53
C THR A 371 13.79 13.08 -7.26
N GLY A 372 13.06 11.96 -7.32
CA GLY A 372 13.55 10.70 -7.89
C GLY A 372 14.62 10.01 -7.03
N GLY A 373 14.55 10.18 -5.71
CA GLY A 373 15.54 9.72 -4.72
C GLY A 373 16.57 10.82 -4.38
N HIS A 374 17.79 10.41 -4.01
CA HIS A 374 18.89 11.34 -3.78
C HIS A 374 19.20 12.18 -5.03
N VAL A 375 19.46 13.47 -4.82
CA VAL A 375 19.92 14.39 -5.87
C VAL A 375 21.42 14.62 -5.84
N VAL A 376 22.06 14.47 -4.68
CA VAL A 376 23.51 14.61 -4.53
C VAL A 376 24.09 13.48 -3.68
N ASP A 377 25.36 13.17 -3.91
CA ASP A 377 26.13 12.18 -3.14
C ASP A 377 27.59 12.61 -3.01
N LEU A 378 28.33 12.02 -2.06
CA LEU A 378 29.73 12.37 -1.79
C LEU A 378 30.58 12.24 -3.05
N THR A 379 31.30 13.30 -3.41
CA THR A 379 32.13 13.35 -4.62
C THR A 379 33.14 12.20 -4.67
N LEU A 380 33.47 11.77 -5.89
CA LEU A 380 34.55 10.85 -6.19
C LEU A 380 35.80 11.57 -6.71
N ARG A 381 35.76 12.91 -6.81
CA ARG A 381 36.96 13.70 -7.11
C ARG A 381 37.98 13.53 -5.99
N ASP A 382 39.24 13.72 -6.35
CA ASP A 382 40.34 13.77 -5.40
C ASP A 382 40.24 15.07 -4.59
N THR A 383 39.39 15.05 -3.56
CA THR A 383 39.05 16.21 -2.73
C THR A 383 39.04 15.77 -1.28
N GLY A 384 39.99 16.30 -0.50
CA GLY A 384 40.19 15.89 0.88
C GLY A 384 40.43 14.38 1.00
N PHE A 385 40.02 13.80 2.13
CA PHE A 385 40.06 12.37 2.36
C PHE A 385 38.79 11.71 1.82
N MET A 386 38.87 11.17 0.60
CA MET A 386 37.78 10.43 -0.09
C MET A 386 36.47 11.21 -0.25
N GLY A 387 36.56 12.52 -0.50
CA GLY A 387 35.41 13.42 -0.66
C GLY A 387 35.05 14.22 0.59
N VAL A 388 35.85 14.14 1.65
CA VAL A 388 35.67 14.91 2.90
C VAL A 388 36.92 15.75 3.16
N ILE A 389 36.78 17.07 3.14
CA ILE A 389 37.89 17.97 3.51
C ILE A 389 38.04 17.93 5.03
N VAL A 390 39.25 17.66 5.49
CA VAL A 390 39.62 17.65 6.91
C VAL A 390 40.52 18.84 7.17
N LYS A 391 40.05 19.83 7.93
CA LYS A 391 40.81 21.05 8.25
C LYS A 391 40.50 21.49 9.68
N ASP A 392 41.53 21.72 10.49
CA ASP A 392 41.39 22.21 11.87
C ASP A 392 40.38 21.37 12.70
N GLU A 393 40.44 20.04 12.56
CA GLU A 393 39.50 19.09 13.17
C GLU A 393 38.02 19.20 12.73
N VAL A 394 37.75 19.97 11.67
CA VAL A 394 36.44 20.06 11.02
C VAL A 394 36.39 19.12 9.81
N PHE A 395 35.27 18.39 9.69
CA PHE A 395 34.97 17.51 8.57
C PHE A 395 33.93 18.16 7.66
N ILE A 396 34.33 18.48 6.43
CA ILE A 396 33.47 19.15 5.45
C ILE A 396 33.22 18.18 4.28
N PRO A 397 32.07 17.50 4.24
CA PRO A 397 31.74 16.58 3.17
C PRO A 397 31.40 17.35 1.89
N VAL A 398 31.98 16.93 0.76
CA VAL A 398 31.78 17.58 -0.55
C VAL A 398 30.88 16.69 -1.40
N TYR A 399 29.82 17.27 -1.95
CA TYR A 399 28.81 16.54 -2.72
C TYR A 399 28.82 16.93 -4.21
N SER A 400 28.47 15.98 -5.08
CA SER A 400 28.25 16.19 -6.51
C SER A 400 26.86 15.69 -6.91
N THR A 401 26.34 16.17 -8.04
CA THR A 401 25.09 15.68 -8.62
C THR A 401 25.21 14.23 -9.07
N ILE A 402 24.12 13.49 -8.91
CA ILE A 402 24.01 12.08 -9.29
C ILE A 402 23.59 11.97 -10.75
N LYS A 403 24.41 11.25 -11.54
CA LYS A 403 24.12 10.94 -12.94
C LYS A 403 23.69 9.48 -13.07
N ARG A 404 22.68 9.19 -13.90
CA ARG A 404 22.25 7.82 -14.23
C ARG A 404 22.31 7.60 -15.73
N CYS A 405 23.09 6.62 -16.16
CA CYS A 405 23.22 6.30 -17.58
C CYS A 405 21.89 5.79 -18.16
N MET A 406 21.46 6.35 -19.29
CA MET A 406 20.21 5.94 -19.96
C MET A 406 20.35 4.59 -20.67
N GLN A 407 21.57 4.19 -21.02
CA GLN A 407 21.83 2.93 -21.74
C GLN A 407 21.96 1.71 -20.81
N CYS A 408 22.72 1.82 -19.71
CA CYS A 408 22.98 0.68 -18.82
C CYS A 408 22.45 0.86 -17.39
N GLY A 409 21.83 2.01 -17.09
CA GLY A 409 21.25 2.29 -15.76
C GLY A 409 22.26 2.54 -14.65
N TYR A 410 23.57 2.46 -14.92
CA TYR A 410 24.62 2.67 -13.92
C TYR A 410 24.58 4.11 -13.38
N GLN A 411 24.63 4.26 -12.05
CA GLN A 411 24.72 5.55 -11.37
C GLN A 411 26.19 5.91 -11.14
N PHE A 412 26.54 7.17 -11.41
CA PHE A 412 27.91 7.67 -11.29
C PHE A 412 27.93 9.16 -10.93
N LEU A 413 29.12 9.63 -10.54
CA LEU A 413 29.41 11.01 -10.14
C LEU A 413 30.59 11.53 -10.97
N ASP A 414 30.75 12.85 -11.04
CA ASP A 414 32.00 13.52 -11.43
C ASP A 414 32.59 13.17 -12.81
N SER A 415 31.79 12.61 -13.72
CA SER A 415 32.20 12.21 -15.07
C SER A 415 31.16 12.64 -16.09
N ASP A 416 31.58 12.93 -17.32
CA ASP A 416 30.70 13.26 -18.46
C ASP A 416 30.44 12.06 -19.39
N GLN A 417 30.92 10.89 -18.98
CA GLN A 417 30.61 9.62 -19.61
C GLN A 417 30.37 8.53 -18.56
N CYS A 418 29.48 7.60 -18.87
CA CYS A 418 29.22 6.46 -18.00
C CYS A 418 30.50 5.63 -17.83
N PRO A 419 31.00 5.41 -16.60
CA PRO A 419 32.23 4.65 -16.40
C PRO A 419 32.09 3.18 -16.79
N ASN A 420 30.86 2.65 -16.77
CA ASN A 420 30.54 1.25 -17.06
C ASN A 420 30.45 0.95 -18.57
N CYS A 421 29.61 1.69 -19.32
CA CYS A 421 29.40 1.45 -20.76
C CYS A 421 29.96 2.54 -21.69
N LYS A 422 30.62 3.57 -21.15
CA LYS A 422 31.19 4.72 -21.88
C LYS A 422 30.19 5.60 -22.65
N SER A 423 28.89 5.38 -22.47
CA SER A 423 27.85 6.24 -23.04
C SER A 423 27.90 7.67 -22.49
N LYS A 424 27.64 8.65 -23.33
CA LYS A 424 27.44 10.06 -22.95
C LYS A 424 25.97 10.41 -22.67
N GLU A 425 25.05 9.46 -22.87
CA GLU A 425 23.64 9.65 -22.59
C GLU A 425 23.31 9.29 -21.14
N TYR A 426 23.04 10.32 -20.33
CA TYR A 426 22.69 10.17 -18.93
C TYR A 426 21.64 11.20 -18.48
N SER A 427 20.86 10.83 -17.46
CA SER A 427 20.06 11.77 -16.68
C SER A 427 20.92 12.36 -15.58
N ASP A 428 21.00 13.69 -15.49
CA ASP A 428 21.61 14.40 -14.37
C ASP A 428 20.52 14.82 -13.37
N SER A 429 20.78 14.68 -12.07
CA SER A 429 19.90 15.22 -11.04
C SER A 429 19.86 16.75 -11.03
N LEU A 430 20.83 17.43 -11.64
CA LEU A 430 20.84 18.88 -11.79
C LEU A 430 19.57 19.41 -12.47
N ASN A 431 19.05 18.72 -13.47
CA ASN A 431 17.80 19.10 -14.14
C ASN A 431 16.62 19.10 -13.15
N ARG A 432 16.58 18.12 -12.23
CA ARG A 432 15.55 18.05 -11.19
C ARG A 432 15.73 19.17 -10.15
N ILE A 433 16.96 19.47 -9.78
CA ILE A 433 17.28 20.58 -8.87
C ILE A 433 16.81 21.91 -9.48
N ASN A 434 17.09 22.15 -10.77
CA ASN A 434 16.70 23.38 -11.44
C ASN A 434 15.17 23.51 -11.57
N ALA A 435 14.46 22.44 -11.95
CA ALA A 435 13.00 22.44 -11.92
C ALA A 435 12.43 22.79 -10.54
N ILE A 436 12.99 22.19 -9.49
CA ILE A 436 12.52 22.45 -8.12
C ILE A 436 12.82 23.90 -7.70
N ARG A 437 13.96 24.48 -8.10
CA ARG A 437 14.30 25.89 -7.82
C ARG A 437 13.28 26.84 -8.45
N GLU A 438 12.95 26.64 -9.72
CA GLU A 438 11.95 27.44 -10.42
C GLU A 438 10.57 27.35 -9.74
N LEU A 439 10.14 26.13 -9.39
CA LEU A 439 8.88 25.93 -8.66
C LEU A 439 8.89 26.56 -7.25
N ALA A 440 10.05 26.58 -6.59
CA ALA A 440 10.18 27.18 -5.27
C ALA A 440 10.02 28.71 -5.31
N GLU A 441 10.46 29.37 -6.40
CA GLU A 441 10.23 30.81 -6.61
C GLU A 441 8.73 31.14 -6.78
N GLU A 442 7.95 30.22 -7.35
CA GLU A 442 6.50 30.38 -7.57
C GLU A 442 5.66 30.15 -6.29
N ALA A 443 6.22 29.47 -5.29
CA ALA A 443 5.51 29.02 -4.10
C ALA A 443 5.63 30.00 -2.92
N ASP A 444 4.55 30.16 -2.15
CA ASP A 444 4.61 30.87 -0.87
C ASP A 444 5.29 30.05 0.22
N ILE A 445 5.12 28.72 0.17
CA ILE A 445 5.74 27.77 1.08
C ILE A 445 6.18 26.51 0.34
N VAL A 446 7.37 25.99 0.67
CA VAL A 446 7.86 24.70 0.20
C VAL A 446 7.76 23.68 1.32
N LEU A 447 7.09 22.56 1.04
CA LEU A 447 6.88 21.45 1.95
C LEU A 447 7.65 20.23 1.44
N ILE A 448 8.56 19.70 2.25
CA ILE A 448 9.32 18.50 1.89
C ILE A 448 8.71 17.28 2.59
N GLY A 449 8.12 16.39 1.79
CA GLY A 449 7.41 15.18 2.21
C GLY A 449 8.14 13.89 1.84
N THR A 450 9.45 13.82 2.08
CA THR A 450 10.25 12.61 1.89
C THR A 450 9.92 11.54 2.94
N ASP A 451 10.38 10.30 2.71
CA ASP A 451 10.21 9.19 3.65
C ASP A 451 10.61 9.55 5.09
N PRO A 452 9.88 9.07 6.11
CA PRO A 452 10.13 9.40 7.52
C PRO A 452 11.27 8.53 8.08
N ASP A 453 12.46 8.57 7.47
CA ASP A 453 13.68 7.91 7.97
C ASP A 453 14.89 8.86 7.84
N THR A 454 16.05 8.48 8.40
CA THR A 454 17.28 9.29 8.32
C THR A 454 17.71 9.58 6.87
N GLU A 455 17.40 8.66 5.94
CA GLU A 455 17.74 8.82 4.52
C GLU A 455 16.86 9.90 3.88
N GLY A 456 15.55 9.85 4.12
CA GLY A 456 14.58 10.84 3.71
C GLY A 456 14.81 12.21 4.34
N GLU A 457 15.25 12.27 5.61
CA GLU A 457 15.61 13.53 6.25
C GLU A 457 16.84 14.16 5.61
N LYS A 458 17.85 13.36 5.25
CA LYS A 458 18.99 13.87 4.49
C LYS A 458 18.61 14.36 3.10
N ILE A 459 17.73 13.66 2.38
CA ILE A 459 17.22 14.15 1.10
C ILE A 459 16.50 15.48 1.30
N ALA A 460 15.70 15.61 2.35
CA ALA A 460 15.02 16.86 2.67
C ALA A 460 16.00 18.00 2.93
N TRP A 461 17.06 17.72 3.71
CA TRP A 461 18.12 18.68 3.98
C TRP A 461 18.87 19.11 2.70
N ASP A 462 19.27 18.16 1.85
CA ASP A 462 19.93 18.49 0.57
C ASP A 462 19.08 19.45 -0.26
N ILE A 463 17.80 19.12 -0.42
CA ILE A 463 16.87 19.92 -1.21
C ILE A 463 16.69 21.29 -0.58
N ALA A 464 16.44 21.36 0.73
CA ALA A 464 16.26 22.62 1.45
C ALA A 464 17.47 23.55 1.28
N VAL A 465 18.69 23.02 1.41
CA VAL A 465 19.92 23.80 1.19
C VAL A 465 19.99 24.30 -0.26
N LEU A 466 19.74 23.42 -1.24
CA LEU A 466 19.85 23.73 -2.67
C LEU A 466 18.81 24.73 -3.18
N ILE A 467 17.68 24.87 -2.48
CA ILE A 467 16.56 25.76 -2.85
C ILE A 467 16.43 26.97 -1.91
N SER A 468 17.18 27.03 -0.81
CA SER A 468 17.09 28.11 0.18
C SER A 468 17.16 29.54 -0.38
N PRO A 469 17.91 29.85 -1.46
CA PRO A 469 17.90 31.18 -2.06
C PRO A 469 16.60 31.52 -2.83
N TYR A 470 15.81 30.49 -3.16
CA TYR A 470 14.67 30.57 -4.07
C TYR A 470 13.32 30.45 -3.35
N ALA A 471 13.31 29.88 -2.14
CA ALA A 471 12.11 29.65 -1.35
C ALA A 471 11.94 30.70 -0.25
N LYS A 472 10.70 31.19 -0.05
CA LYS A 472 10.36 32.11 1.05
C LYS A 472 10.32 31.41 2.41
N GLU A 473 9.71 30.23 2.45
CA GLU A 473 9.57 29.39 3.65
C GLU A 473 9.76 27.91 3.23
N ILE A 474 10.55 27.16 3.98
CA ILE A 474 10.78 25.72 3.75
C ILE A 474 10.43 24.98 5.03
N ARG A 475 9.57 23.97 4.93
CA ARG A 475 9.16 23.12 6.05
C ARG A 475 9.19 21.65 5.68
N ARG A 476 9.29 20.80 6.69
CA ARG A 476 9.24 19.34 6.59
C ARG A 476 7.84 18.85 7.00
N VAL A 477 7.28 17.92 6.22
CA VAL A 477 6.00 17.25 6.52
C VAL A 477 6.19 15.74 6.50
N GLU A 478 5.68 15.03 7.51
CA GLU A 478 5.87 13.57 7.63
C GLU A 478 4.54 12.84 7.63
N PHE A 479 4.51 11.72 6.91
CA PHE A 479 3.37 10.81 6.90
C PHE A 479 3.87 9.37 6.83
N HIS A 480 3.36 8.52 7.72
CA HIS A 480 3.74 7.10 7.82
C HIS A 480 2.90 6.18 6.91
N GLU A 481 1.93 6.76 6.21
CA GLU A 481 1.13 6.11 5.18
C GLU A 481 0.78 7.13 4.10
N VAL A 482 0.74 6.70 2.84
CA VAL A 482 0.34 7.57 1.72
C VAL A 482 -1.18 7.49 1.58
N THR A 483 -1.90 8.22 2.43
CA THR A 483 -3.38 8.30 2.40
C THR A 483 -3.84 9.75 2.40
N ARG A 484 -5.03 10.05 1.85
CA ARG A 484 -5.61 11.41 1.86
C ARG A 484 -5.62 12.01 3.27
N LYS A 485 -6.04 11.21 4.26
CA LYS A 485 -6.09 11.60 5.67
C LYS A 485 -4.71 11.94 6.22
N ALA A 486 -3.73 11.05 6.04
CA ALA A 486 -2.38 11.29 6.55
C ALA A 486 -1.68 12.48 5.88
N VAL A 487 -1.87 12.67 4.56
CA VAL A 487 -1.33 13.86 3.88
C VAL A 487 -1.99 15.14 4.41
N LYS A 488 -3.31 15.14 4.61
CA LYS A 488 -4.02 16.30 5.19
C LYS A 488 -3.52 16.63 6.59
N GLU A 489 -3.37 15.64 7.46
CA GLU A 489 -2.81 15.81 8.81
C GLU A 489 -1.36 16.33 8.77
N ALA A 490 -0.54 15.83 7.83
CA ALA A 490 0.84 16.26 7.65
C ALA A 490 0.95 17.71 7.15
N LEU A 491 0.03 18.17 6.30
CA LEU A 491 -0.04 19.57 5.86
C LEU A 491 -0.31 20.54 7.02
N HIS A 492 -0.94 20.09 8.11
CA HIS A 492 -1.15 20.91 9.31
C HIS A 492 -0.07 20.69 10.40
N SER A 493 0.77 19.67 10.26
CA SER A 493 1.78 19.27 11.25
C SER A 493 3.20 19.52 10.74
N MET A 494 3.47 20.75 10.29
CA MET A 494 4.75 21.14 9.71
C MET A 494 5.83 21.30 10.78
N ARG A 495 7.03 20.77 10.54
CA ARG A 495 8.21 20.95 11.40
C ARG A 495 9.40 21.47 10.61
N ASP A 496 10.45 21.85 11.32
CA ASP A 496 11.76 22.10 10.70
C ASP A 496 12.48 20.78 10.45
N ILE A 497 13.50 20.81 9.58
CA ILE A 497 14.35 19.66 9.31
C ILE A 497 15.18 19.33 10.55
N ASP A 498 15.19 18.06 10.94
CA ASP A 498 15.93 17.57 12.09
C ASP A 498 17.39 17.32 11.71
N LEU A 499 18.26 18.21 12.17
CA LEU A 499 19.69 18.15 11.88
C LEU A 499 20.38 16.94 12.53
N ASN A 500 19.83 16.34 13.58
CA ASN A 500 20.42 15.17 14.23
C ASN A 500 20.27 13.93 13.35
N LEU A 501 19.10 13.73 12.76
CA LEU A 501 18.86 12.69 11.75
C LEU A 501 19.78 12.86 10.53
N VAL A 502 19.97 14.11 10.07
CA VAL A 502 20.89 14.43 8.96
C VAL A 502 22.33 14.06 9.32
N LYS A 503 22.81 14.48 10.49
CA LYS A 503 24.17 14.17 10.97
C LYS A 503 24.40 12.66 11.09
N ALA A 504 23.43 11.91 11.61
CA ALA A 504 23.51 10.45 11.69
C ALA A 504 23.63 9.81 10.29
N GLN A 505 22.88 10.32 9.30
CA GLN A 505 22.99 9.88 7.91
C GLN A 505 24.37 10.21 7.32
N ILE A 506 24.90 11.41 7.58
CA ILE A 506 26.22 11.84 7.11
C ILE A 506 27.31 10.92 7.65
N ILE A 507 27.31 10.62 8.96
CA ILE A 507 28.24 9.65 9.56
C ILE A 507 28.15 8.32 8.82
N ARG A 508 26.93 7.78 8.69
CA ARG A 508 26.71 6.49 8.03
C ARG A 508 27.31 6.47 6.63
N ARG A 509 27.09 7.55 5.86
CA ARG A 509 27.58 7.66 4.48
C ARG A 509 29.10 7.81 4.39
N ILE A 510 29.69 8.62 5.27
CA ILE A 510 31.14 8.81 5.34
C ILE A 510 31.84 7.53 5.79
N GLU A 511 31.28 6.85 6.78
CA GLU A 511 31.84 5.61 7.28
C GLU A 511 31.85 4.50 6.21
N ASP A 512 30.72 4.30 5.53
CA ASP A 512 30.63 3.38 4.39
C ASP A 512 31.65 3.72 3.29
N ARG A 513 31.90 5.02 3.06
CA ARG A 513 32.89 5.50 2.11
C ARG A 513 34.31 5.19 2.59
N TRP A 514 34.70 5.67 3.77
CA TRP A 514 36.06 5.57 4.28
C TRP A 514 36.45 4.12 4.54
N ILE A 515 35.68 3.36 5.31
CA ILE A 515 36.00 1.96 5.59
C ILE A 515 35.87 1.12 4.32
N GLY A 516 34.76 1.30 3.58
CA GLY A 516 34.48 0.49 2.40
C GLY A 516 35.53 0.66 1.30
N PHE A 517 35.91 1.90 0.96
CA PHE A 517 36.92 2.16 -0.07
C PHE A 517 38.30 1.73 0.40
N SER A 518 38.70 2.08 1.63
CA SER A 518 40.03 1.75 2.17
C SER A 518 40.29 0.25 2.21
N LEU A 519 39.32 -0.53 2.72
CA LEU A 519 39.44 -2.00 2.75
C LEU A 519 39.40 -2.59 1.33
N THR A 520 38.58 -2.03 0.44
CA THR A 520 38.50 -2.49 -0.96
C THR A 520 39.80 -2.21 -1.72
N GLU A 521 40.39 -1.03 -1.56
CA GLU A 521 41.68 -0.65 -2.15
C GLU A 521 42.78 -1.60 -1.66
N THR A 522 42.82 -1.87 -0.35
CA THR A 522 43.78 -2.79 0.25
C THR A 522 43.63 -4.21 -0.31
N LEU A 523 42.40 -4.68 -0.47
CA LEU A 523 42.16 -5.96 -1.12
C LEU A 523 42.64 -5.95 -2.58
N TRP A 524 42.42 -4.87 -3.33
CA TRP A 524 42.85 -4.79 -4.74
C TRP A 524 44.37 -4.69 -4.92
N LYS A 525 45.10 -4.16 -3.92
CA LYS A 525 46.57 -4.21 -3.86
C LYS A 525 47.08 -5.67 -3.78
N SER A 526 46.28 -6.60 -3.28
CA SER A 526 46.60 -8.02 -3.34
C SER A 526 46.37 -8.57 -4.74
N ARG A 527 47.39 -9.26 -5.29
CA ARG A 527 47.36 -9.91 -6.60
C ARG A 527 46.19 -10.90 -6.80
N PHE A 528 45.59 -11.36 -5.70
CA PHE A 528 44.53 -12.37 -5.69
C PHE A 528 43.10 -11.81 -5.80
N PHE A 529 42.88 -10.53 -5.50
CA PHE A 529 41.51 -10.00 -5.34
C PHE A 529 41.17 -8.87 -6.32
N LYS A 530 40.83 -9.23 -7.56
CA LYS A 530 40.19 -8.29 -8.49
C LYS A 530 38.67 -8.33 -8.33
N LYS A 531 37.99 -7.18 -8.40
CA LYS A 531 36.52 -7.04 -8.31
C LYS A 531 35.91 -7.60 -7.01
N VAL A 532 36.56 -7.31 -5.89
CA VAL A 532 36.04 -7.54 -4.53
C VAL A 532 35.57 -6.22 -3.91
N SER A 533 34.73 -6.28 -2.89
CA SER A 533 34.46 -5.13 -2.02
C SER A 533 34.36 -5.60 -0.59
N ALA A 534 34.88 -4.81 0.33
CA ALA A 534 34.72 -5.04 1.76
C ALA A 534 33.89 -3.91 2.36
N GLY A 535 33.20 -4.22 3.44
CA GLY A 535 32.44 -3.25 4.22
C GLY A 535 32.27 -3.78 5.63
N ARG A 536 32.14 -2.86 6.59
CA ARG A 536 32.06 -3.20 8.00
C ARG A 536 30.90 -4.13 8.30
N VAL A 537 29.69 -3.83 7.82
CA VAL A 537 28.51 -4.68 8.07
C VAL A 537 28.52 -5.98 7.24
N GLN A 538 29.08 -5.93 6.03
CA GLN A 538 29.12 -7.08 5.12
C GLN A 538 30.00 -8.22 5.66
N THR A 539 31.07 -7.89 6.38
CA THR A 539 32.09 -8.85 6.80
C THR A 539 31.62 -9.77 7.95
N PRO A 540 31.02 -9.29 9.05
CA PRO A 540 30.39 -10.13 10.07
C PRO A 540 29.32 -11.05 9.49
N VAL A 541 28.46 -10.52 8.61
CA VAL A 541 27.39 -11.30 7.97
C VAL A 541 27.98 -12.43 7.13
N LEU A 542 29.04 -12.16 6.37
CA LEU A 542 29.76 -13.19 5.63
C LEU A 542 30.38 -14.24 6.58
N GLY A 543 30.94 -13.79 7.71
CA GLY A 543 31.46 -14.64 8.78
C GLY A 543 30.43 -15.63 9.31
N TRP A 544 29.24 -15.16 9.66
CA TRP A 544 28.15 -16.02 10.15
C TRP A 544 27.76 -17.09 9.13
N ILE A 545 27.69 -16.73 7.84
CA ILE A 545 27.37 -17.68 6.76
C ILE A 545 28.47 -18.74 6.62
N LEU A 546 29.75 -18.33 6.69
CA LEU A 546 30.90 -19.24 6.64
C LEU A 546 30.91 -20.21 7.82
N GLU A 547 30.72 -19.70 9.03
CA GLU A 547 30.66 -20.49 10.26
C GLU A 547 29.50 -21.49 10.22
N ARG A 548 28.29 -21.04 9.90
CA ARG A 548 27.12 -21.92 9.77
C ARG A 548 27.34 -23.00 8.71
N TYR A 549 27.99 -22.67 7.60
CA TYR A 549 28.30 -23.65 6.57
C TYR A 549 29.38 -24.66 7.00
N LYS A 550 30.37 -24.23 7.79
CA LYS A 550 31.37 -25.11 8.42
C LYS A 550 30.71 -26.08 9.39
N GLU A 551 29.80 -25.60 10.24
CA GLU A 551 29.01 -26.45 11.13
C GLU A 551 28.13 -27.43 10.35
N TYR A 552 27.42 -26.95 9.32
CA TYR A 552 26.62 -27.80 8.43
C TYR A 552 27.44 -28.96 7.88
N LYS A 553 28.68 -28.72 7.43
CA LYS A 553 29.58 -29.77 6.94
C LYS A 553 30.03 -30.73 8.05
N LYS A 554 30.39 -30.22 9.23
CA LYS A 554 30.90 -31.02 10.37
C LYS A 554 29.83 -31.92 10.99
N ARG A 555 28.57 -31.47 11.00
CA ARG A 555 27.41 -32.15 11.63
C ARG A 555 26.59 -32.97 10.63
N LYS A 556 27.12 -33.24 9.44
CA LYS A 556 26.47 -34.13 8.46
C LYS A 556 26.52 -35.58 8.93
N GLY A 557 25.38 -36.25 8.78
CA GLY A 557 25.24 -37.69 9.01
C GLY A 557 23.93 -38.20 8.43
N PHE A 558 23.42 -39.27 9.00
CA PHE A 558 22.16 -39.90 8.63
C PHE A 558 21.15 -39.68 9.75
N ASN A 559 20.00 -39.10 9.39
CA ASN A 559 18.87 -39.03 10.30
C ASN A 559 17.94 -40.19 10.01
N PHE A 560 17.51 -40.89 11.06
CA PHE A 560 16.50 -41.92 10.98
C PHE A 560 15.18 -41.35 11.52
N LYS A 561 14.13 -41.42 10.71
CA LYS A 561 12.76 -41.18 11.13
C LYS A 561 12.06 -42.52 11.29
N VAL A 562 11.56 -42.78 12.48
CA VAL A 562 10.74 -43.95 12.80
C VAL A 562 9.30 -43.52 12.86
N THR A 563 8.42 -44.28 12.22
CA THR A 563 6.97 -44.11 12.28
C THR A 563 6.41 -45.28 13.08
N LEU A 564 5.63 -44.95 14.11
CA LEU A 564 4.94 -45.92 14.96
C LEU A 564 3.57 -46.27 14.37
N GLU A 565 2.97 -47.37 14.81
CA GLU A 565 1.65 -47.82 14.32
C GLU A 565 0.50 -46.83 14.58
N ASN A 566 0.66 -45.89 15.52
CA ASN A 566 -0.28 -44.78 15.76
C ASN A 566 0.01 -43.54 14.91
N ASN A 567 0.83 -43.66 13.86
CA ASN A 567 1.29 -42.58 12.98
C ASN A 567 2.18 -41.50 13.65
N LEU A 568 2.61 -41.69 14.91
CA LEU A 568 3.60 -40.81 15.51
C LEU A 568 4.95 -41.01 14.82
N THR A 569 5.55 -39.92 14.33
CA THR A 569 6.89 -39.95 13.74
C THR A 569 7.91 -39.33 14.70
N VAL A 570 8.97 -40.08 14.99
CA VAL A 570 10.07 -39.64 15.86
C VAL A 570 11.39 -39.63 15.08
N SER A 571 12.19 -38.58 15.27
CA SER A 571 13.52 -38.46 14.66
C SER A 571 14.60 -38.83 15.68
N LEU A 572 15.46 -39.79 15.33
CA LEU A 572 16.52 -40.30 16.20
C LEU A 572 17.80 -39.43 16.24
N GLY A 573 17.74 -38.22 15.68
CA GLY A 573 18.91 -37.36 15.54
C GLY A 573 19.90 -37.83 14.45
N ILE A 574 21.07 -37.20 14.40
CA ILE A 574 22.07 -37.43 13.35
C ILE A 574 23.12 -38.46 13.79
N HIS A 575 23.18 -39.58 13.07
CA HIS A 575 24.16 -40.65 13.25
C HIS A 575 25.31 -40.56 12.24
N LYS A 576 26.56 -40.53 12.71
CA LYS A 576 27.75 -40.51 11.84
C LYS A 576 28.19 -41.91 11.45
N ILE A 577 27.67 -42.40 10.33
CA ILE A 577 28.05 -43.70 9.77
C ILE A 577 29.03 -43.49 8.61
N THR A 578 30.28 -43.95 8.79
CA THR A 578 31.41 -43.80 7.85
C THR A 578 32.15 -45.13 7.63
N GLY A 579 32.81 -45.31 6.47
CA GLY A 579 33.64 -46.48 6.15
C GLY A 579 33.31 -47.16 4.81
N ARG A 580 34.05 -48.22 4.45
CA ARG A 580 33.91 -48.97 3.17
C ARG A 580 32.61 -49.79 3.03
N ARG A 581 31.89 -50.07 4.12
CA ARG A 581 30.62 -50.83 4.16
C ARG A 581 29.48 -50.00 4.76
N LYS A 582 29.36 -48.77 4.28
CA LYS A 582 28.44 -47.79 4.86
C LYS A 582 26.98 -48.14 4.61
N ASP A 583 26.65 -48.59 3.41
CA ASP A 583 25.28 -48.87 3.01
C ASP A 583 24.75 -50.13 3.72
N GLU A 584 25.60 -51.15 3.87
CA GLU A 584 25.31 -52.34 4.71
C GLU A 584 24.99 -51.95 6.16
N LYS A 585 25.83 -51.12 6.79
CA LYS A 585 25.59 -50.63 8.17
C LYS A 585 24.32 -49.81 8.33
N LEU A 586 23.93 -49.05 7.30
CA LEU A 586 22.69 -48.28 7.32
C LEU A 586 21.48 -49.20 7.28
N GLU A 587 21.52 -50.22 6.43
CA GLU A 587 20.42 -51.18 6.31
C GLU A 587 20.34 -52.10 7.53
N GLU A 588 21.47 -52.54 8.10
CA GLU A 588 21.51 -53.26 9.37
C GLU A 588 20.85 -52.46 10.51
N PHE A 589 21.17 -51.17 10.63
CA PHE A 589 20.58 -50.31 11.66
C PHE A 589 19.08 -50.08 11.42
N LYS A 590 18.66 -49.93 10.16
CA LYS A 590 17.24 -49.83 9.79
C LYS A 590 16.48 -51.11 10.14
N GLN A 591 17.02 -52.29 9.84
CA GLN A 591 16.41 -53.57 10.20
C GLN A 591 16.34 -53.75 11.72
N LYS A 592 17.38 -53.34 12.45
CA LYS A 592 17.37 -53.31 13.91
C LYS A 592 16.24 -52.42 14.46
N LEU A 593 16.03 -51.24 13.88
CA LEU A 593 14.94 -50.34 14.28
C LEU A 593 13.56 -50.95 13.97
N LEU A 594 13.38 -51.59 12.82
CA LEU A 594 12.12 -52.25 12.44
C LEU A 594 11.76 -53.42 13.36
N SER A 595 12.75 -54.12 13.91
CA SER A 595 12.53 -55.21 14.86
C SER A 595 12.41 -54.75 16.32
N SER A 596 12.65 -53.47 16.61
CA SER A 596 12.56 -52.88 17.96
C SER A 596 11.13 -52.41 18.28
N LYS A 597 10.84 -52.20 19.57
CA LYS A 597 9.61 -51.56 20.03
C LYS A 597 9.86 -50.17 20.57
N ALA A 598 8.93 -49.25 20.33
CA ALA A 598 8.93 -47.94 20.98
C ALA A 598 8.01 -47.98 22.21
N VAL A 599 8.46 -47.43 23.33
CA VAL A 599 7.68 -47.29 24.55
C VAL A 599 7.34 -45.81 24.73
N ILE A 600 6.06 -45.48 24.86
CA ILE A 600 5.59 -44.15 25.19
C ILE A 600 5.20 -44.11 26.67
N GLU A 601 5.78 -43.19 27.42
CA GLU A 601 5.59 -42.99 28.86
C GLU A 601 5.35 -41.51 29.18
N ASP A 602 4.86 -41.21 30.39
CA ASP A 602 4.66 -39.86 30.93
C ASP A 602 3.74 -38.99 30.06
N VAL A 603 2.64 -39.56 29.54
CA VAL A 603 1.75 -38.82 28.64
C VAL A 603 0.93 -37.80 29.45
N LYS A 604 1.16 -36.52 29.19
CA LYS A 604 0.42 -35.40 29.79
C LYS A 604 -0.31 -34.62 28.72
N VAL A 605 -1.61 -34.45 28.91
CA VAL A 605 -2.46 -33.59 28.07
C VAL A 605 -2.75 -32.32 28.86
N LYS A 606 -2.38 -31.17 28.31
CA LYS A 606 -2.66 -29.85 28.90
C LYS A 606 -3.40 -28.98 27.89
N GLU A 607 -4.33 -28.17 28.38
CA GLU A 607 -4.88 -27.07 27.59
C GLU A 607 -3.92 -25.88 27.66
N ASP A 608 -3.60 -25.31 26.51
CA ASP A 608 -2.69 -24.17 26.39
C ASP A 608 -3.28 -23.10 25.47
N THR A 609 -2.84 -21.87 25.67
CA THR A 609 -3.26 -20.71 24.88
C THR A 609 -2.16 -20.32 23.91
N ILE A 610 -2.47 -20.33 22.62
CA ILE A 610 -1.58 -19.81 21.59
C ILE A 610 -1.90 -18.34 21.33
N ASN A 611 -0.90 -17.48 21.56
CA ASN A 611 -1.04 -16.07 21.29
C ASN A 611 -0.79 -15.76 19.81
N PRO A 612 -1.51 -14.79 19.22
CA PRO A 612 -1.19 -14.33 17.89
C PRO A 612 0.21 -13.71 17.90
N PRO A 613 0.93 -13.80 16.78
CA PRO A 613 2.21 -13.12 16.67
C PRO A 613 2.01 -11.61 16.45
N PRO A 614 3.03 -10.77 16.75
CA PRO A 614 2.95 -9.34 16.50
C PRO A 614 2.82 -9.02 15.00
N PRO A 615 2.34 -7.82 14.65
CA PRO A 615 2.33 -7.35 13.27
C PRO A 615 3.77 -7.22 12.75
N TYR A 616 3.93 -7.26 11.43
CA TYR A 616 5.26 -7.32 10.83
C TYR A 616 6.10 -6.07 11.12
N THR A 617 7.38 -6.32 11.34
CA THR A 617 8.47 -5.38 11.11
C THR A 617 9.24 -5.78 9.85
N THR A 618 10.20 -4.96 9.41
CA THR A 618 10.88 -5.18 8.11
C THR A 618 11.59 -6.53 8.00
N ASP A 619 12.32 -6.95 9.02
CA ASP A 619 13.03 -8.23 9.03
C ASP A 619 12.07 -9.43 9.04
N GLU A 620 10.99 -9.34 9.82
CA GLU A 620 10.00 -10.42 9.88
C GLU A 620 9.23 -10.55 8.57
N MET A 621 8.87 -9.42 7.95
CA MET A 621 8.27 -9.39 6.61
C MET A 621 9.21 -10.02 5.59
N ILE A 622 10.50 -9.65 5.59
CA ILE A 622 11.50 -10.24 4.68
C ILE A 622 11.66 -11.75 4.94
N ARG A 623 11.73 -12.16 6.21
CA ARG A 623 11.88 -13.56 6.63
C ARG A 623 10.71 -14.40 6.13
N ASP A 624 9.48 -13.97 6.40
CA ASP A 624 8.28 -14.71 6.00
C ASP A 624 8.02 -14.62 4.50
N ALA A 625 8.30 -13.49 3.83
CA ALA A 625 8.24 -13.41 2.36
C ALA A 625 9.23 -14.36 1.69
N SER A 626 10.44 -14.50 2.22
CA SER A 626 11.43 -15.46 1.72
C SER A 626 10.99 -16.91 1.93
N ARG A 627 10.47 -17.23 3.12
CA ARG A 627 10.03 -18.57 3.49
C ARG A 627 8.75 -19.02 2.77
N ILE A 628 7.74 -18.15 2.71
CA ILE A 628 6.39 -18.45 2.23
C ILE A 628 6.29 -18.18 0.73
N LEU A 629 6.69 -16.97 0.30
CA LEU A 629 6.49 -16.48 -1.07
C LEU A 629 7.69 -16.75 -1.98
N ARG A 630 8.82 -17.21 -1.42
CA ARG A 630 10.08 -17.45 -2.14
C ARG A 630 10.68 -16.19 -2.78
N LEU A 631 10.31 -15.02 -2.26
CA LEU A 631 10.85 -13.73 -2.72
C LEU A 631 12.21 -13.46 -2.08
N SER A 632 13.14 -12.90 -2.84
CA SER A 632 14.39 -12.41 -2.25
C SER A 632 14.13 -11.14 -1.40
N PRO A 633 15.03 -10.79 -0.46
CA PRO A 633 14.90 -9.54 0.30
C PRO A 633 14.81 -8.29 -0.58
N GLU A 634 15.58 -8.23 -1.68
CA GLU A 634 15.58 -7.09 -2.63
C GLU A 634 14.23 -6.97 -3.34
N GLU A 635 13.67 -8.09 -3.80
CA GLU A 635 12.32 -8.11 -4.41
C GLU A 635 11.23 -7.75 -3.40
N THR A 636 11.32 -8.29 -2.17
CA THR A 636 10.37 -8.02 -1.09
C THR A 636 10.34 -6.53 -0.77
N MET A 637 11.49 -5.90 -0.57
CA MET A 637 11.58 -4.47 -0.26
C MET A 637 11.09 -3.60 -1.44
N ARG A 638 11.40 -3.98 -2.68
CA ARG A 638 10.88 -3.27 -3.87
C ARG A 638 9.36 -3.34 -3.95
N ILE A 639 8.77 -4.51 -3.70
CA ILE A 639 7.31 -4.69 -3.72
C ILE A 639 6.67 -3.93 -2.56
N ALA A 640 7.26 -3.97 -1.36
CA ALA A 640 6.77 -3.24 -0.20
C ALA A 640 6.82 -1.72 -0.41
N GLN A 641 7.89 -1.19 -1.02
CA GLN A 641 7.97 0.21 -1.44
C GLN A 641 6.80 0.55 -2.38
N SER A 642 6.56 -0.25 -3.42
CA SER A 642 5.45 -0.02 -4.35
C SER A 642 4.08 -0.07 -3.67
N LEU A 643 3.86 -0.96 -2.70
CA LEU A 643 2.62 -1.02 -1.92
C LEU A 643 2.45 0.20 -1.02
N PHE A 644 3.52 0.68 -0.40
CA PHE A 644 3.53 1.89 0.43
C PHE A 644 3.23 3.15 -0.41
N GLU A 645 3.93 3.33 -1.54
CA GLU A 645 3.72 4.46 -2.45
C GLU A 645 2.33 4.47 -3.09
N ALA A 646 1.71 3.30 -3.25
CA ALA A 646 0.33 3.15 -3.70
C ALA A 646 -0.71 3.39 -2.57
N GLY A 647 -0.26 3.65 -1.34
CA GLY A 647 -1.13 3.92 -0.20
C GLY A 647 -1.84 2.69 0.36
N LEU A 648 -1.31 1.49 0.14
CA LEU A 648 -1.93 0.22 0.56
C LEU A 648 -1.41 -0.29 1.90
N ILE A 649 -0.17 0.04 2.25
CA ILE A 649 0.45 -0.32 3.54
C ILE A 649 1.11 0.90 4.19
N THR A 650 1.37 0.82 5.48
CA THR A 650 2.22 1.76 6.22
C THR A 650 3.68 1.63 5.79
N TYR A 651 4.51 2.57 6.26
CA TYR A 651 5.93 2.62 5.93
C TYR A 651 6.66 1.31 6.26
N HIS A 652 7.25 0.71 5.22
CA HIS A 652 7.76 -0.66 5.23
C HIS A 652 9.18 -0.81 5.82
N ARG A 653 9.88 0.29 6.14
CA ARG A 653 11.19 0.31 6.83
C ARG A 653 10.99 0.69 8.30
N THR A 654 10.66 -0.30 9.12
CA THR A 654 10.31 -0.14 10.53
C THR A 654 10.81 -1.33 11.33
N ASP A 655 11.34 -1.05 12.50
CA ASP A 655 11.70 -2.01 13.53
C ASP A 655 10.66 -2.06 14.67
N SER A 656 9.62 -1.24 14.62
CA SER A 656 8.59 -1.16 15.65
C SER A 656 7.41 -2.10 15.37
N HIS A 657 6.96 -2.82 16.40
CA HIS A 657 5.70 -3.57 16.36
C HIS A 657 4.49 -2.70 16.76
N ARG A 658 4.70 -1.43 17.12
CA ARG A 658 3.63 -0.54 17.60
C ARG A 658 2.50 -0.42 16.58
N VAL A 659 1.27 -0.43 17.07
CA VAL A 659 0.05 -0.21 16.29
C VAL A 659 -0.62 1.08 16.77
N SER A 660 -0.92 1.99 15.86
CA SER A 660 -1.63 3.24 16.14
C SER A 660 -3.12 3.00 16.43
N THR A 661 -3.79 3.99 17.01
CA THR A 661 -5.26 3.98 17.17
C THR A 661 -5.98 3.82 15.83
N THR A 662 -5.49 4.47 14.77
CA THR A 662 -5.97 4.31 13.39
C THR A 662 -5.83 2.86 12.93
N GLY A 663 -4.67 2.23 13.16
CA GLY A 663 -4.44 0.81 12.84
C GLY A 663 -5.41 -0.12 13.58
N ILE A 664 -5.59 0.08 14.89
CA ILE A 664 -6.55 -0.70 15.68
C ILE A 664 -7.97 -0.56 15.11
N GLY A 665 -8.36 0.66 14.69
CA GLY A 665 -9.63 0.92 14.02
C GLY A 665 -9.78 0.13 12.72
N VAL A 666 -8.74 0.10 11.87
CA VAL A 666 -8.72 -0.70 10.63
C VAL A 666 -8.98 -2.19 10.92
N ALA A 667 -8.28 -2.76 11.91
CA ALA A 667 -8.48 -4.17 12.26
C ALA A 667 -9.87 -4.44 12.83
N LYS A 668 -10.34 -3.56 13.73
CA LYS A 668 -11.68 -3.65 14.34
C LYS A 668 -12.76 -3.69 13.26
N SER A 669 -12.77 -2.72 12.35
CA SER A 669 -13.75 -2.66 11.27
C SER A 669 -13.75 -3.91 10.41
N TYR A 670 -12.57 -4.45 10.06
CA TYR A 670 -12.51 -5.67 9.25
C TYR A 670 -13.04 -6.91 10.00
N ILE A 671 -12.63 -7.09 11.27
CA ILE A 671 -13.00 -8.25 12.09
C ILE A 671 -14.50 -8.26 12.40
N GLU A 672 -15.08 -7.10 12.73
CA GLU A 672 -16.52 -6.95 12.99
C GLU A 672 -17.36 -7.21 11.73
N GLU A 673 -16.92 -6.73 10.57
CA GLU A 673 -17.67 -6.86 9.31
C GLU A 673 -17.53 -8.24 8.64
N ASN A 674 -16.37 -8.89 8.74
CA ASN A 674 -16.04 -10.07 7.92
C ASN A 674 -15.76 -11.35 8.72
N ILE A 675 -15.62 -11.28 10.04
CA ILE A 675 -15.28 -12.45 10.87
C ILE A 675 -16.32 -12.67 11.98
N ASP A 676 -16.18 -11.95 13.08
CA ASP A 676 -17.05 -11.96 14.25
C ASP A 676 -16.53 -10.90 15.25
N ALA A 677 -17.43 -10.03 15.76
CA ALA A 677 -17.04 -8.95 16.66
C ALA A 677 -16.39 -9.45 17.97
N SER A 678 -16.77 -10.62 18.48
CA SER A 678 -16.20 -11.22 19.69
C SER A 678 -14.74 -11.68 19.52
N MET A 679 -14.28 -11.82 18.28
CA MET A 679 -12.90 -12.21 17.99
C MET A 679 -11.93 -11.04 18.02
N PHE A 680 -12.38 -9.79 18.13
CA PHE A 680 -11.51 -8.62 18.18
C PHE A 680 -10.87 -8.43 19.56
N LYS A 681 -9.57 -8.17 19.58
CA LYS A 681 -8.82 -7.77 20.77
C LYS A 681 -7.77 -6.73 20.41
N ALA A 682 -8.03 -5.49 20.81
CA ALA A 682 -7.09 -4.38 20.62
C ALA A 682 -5.75 -4.66 21.32
N ARG A 683 -4.65 -4.55 20.57
CA ARG A 683 -3.28 -4.67 21.08
C ARG A 683 -2.38 -3.62 20.43
N VAL A 684 -1.71 -2.83 21.25
CA VAL A 684 -0.77 -1.79 20.78
C VAL A 684 0.58 -2.39 20.38
N TRP A 685 0.97 -3.54 20.95
CA TRP A 685 2.21 -4.30 20.64
C TRP A 685 3.55 -3.58 20.89
N GLY A 686 3.54 -2.34 21.37
CA GLY A 686 4.73 -1.57 21.76
C GLY A 686 4.37 -0.20 22.32
N GLU A 687 5.33 0.48 22.94
CA GLU A 687 5.17 1.82 23.53
C GLU A 687 6.20 2.79 22.96
N GLY A 688 5.82 4.06 22.74
CA GLY A 688 6.72 5.10 22.25
C GLY A 688 7.17 4.96 20.78
N GLY A 689 7.78 6.02 20.24
CA GLY A 689 8.36 6.06 18.89
C GLY A 689 7.42 6.58 17.78
N ALA A 690 8.00 7.27 16.80
CA ALA A 690 7.29 7.82 15.63
C ALA A 690 6.84 6.72 14.64
N HIS A 691 7.52 5.58 14.61
CA HIS A 691 7.27 4.53 13.62
C HIS A 691 6.20 3.53 14.06
N GLU A 692 5.38 3.11 13.11
CA GLU A 692 4.38 2.06 13.24
C GLU A 692 4.88 0.76 12.59
N CYS A 693 4.28 -0.38 12.96
CA CYS A 693 4.43 -1.65 12.27
C CYS A 693 3.98 -1.59 10.79
N ILE A 694 4.34 -2.61 10.03
CA ILE A 694 3.88 -2.80 8.64
C ILE A 694 2.49 -3.42 8.66
N ARG A 695 1.48 -2.64 8.24
CA ARG A 695 0.08 -3.03 8.20
C ARG A 695 -0.64 -2.44 6.98
N PRO A 696 -1.81 -2.98 6.60
CA PRO A 696 -2.71 -2.34 5.65
C PRO A 696 -3.18 -0.96 6.14
N THR A 697 -3.40 -0.04 5.21
CA THR A 697 -3.99 1.29 5.49
C THR A 697 -5.51 1.28 5.57
N ARG A 698 -6.15 0.24 5.01
CA ARG A 698 -7.61 0.10 4.90
C ARG A 698 -8.06 -1.32 5.26
N PRO A 699 -9.30 -1.51 5.74
CA PRO A 699 -9.86 -2.81 6.10
C PRO A 699 -10.26 -3.61 4.85
N ILE A 700 -9.33 -3.82 3.91
CA ILE A 700 -9.57 -4.53 2.65
C ILE A 700 -8.59 -5.69 2.50
N ASP A 701 -9.10 -6.92 2.44
CA ASP A 701 -8.27 -8.07 2.11
C ASP A 701 -7.87 -8.08 0.62
N THR A 702 -7.04 -9.04 0.24
CA THR A 702 -6.53 -9.18 -1.13
C THR A 702 -7.63 -9.38 -2.16
N SER A 703 -8.71 -10.08 -1.81
CA SER A 703 -9.84 -10.35 -2.72
C SER A 703 -10.63 -9.07 -2.98
N MET A 704 -10.95 -8.34 -1.91
CA MET A 704 -11.57 -7.01 -1.99
C MET A 704 -10.70 -6.03 -2.78
N LEU A 705 -9.39 -6.00 -2.52
CA LEU A 705 -8.45 -5.12 -3.20
C LEU A 705 -8.46 -5.36 -4.72
N LYS A 706 -8.34 -6.63 -5.16
CA LYS A 706 -8.46 -6.99 -6.58
C LYS A 706 -9.77 -6.48 -7.17
N ARG A 707 -10.89 -6.69 -6.47
CA ARG A 707 -12.23 -6.30 -6.91
C ARG A 707 -12.32 -4.78 -7.13
N LEU A 708 -11.94 -3.98 -6.13
CA LEU A 708 -11.98 -2.51 -6.21
C LEU A 708 -11.13 -1.96 -7.36
N ILE A 709 -9.97 -2.57 -7.63
CA ILE A 709 -9.10 -2.20 -8.76
C ILE A 709 -9.75 -2.57 -10.10
N ASN A 710 -10.36 -3.75 -10.20
CA ASN A 710 -10.98 -4.23 -11.44
C ASN A 710 -12.23 -3.41 -11.80
N GLU A 711 -13.03 -3.03 -10.80
CA GLU A 711 -14.17 -2.12 -10.94
C GLU A 711 -13.74 -0.68 -11.23
N GLY A 712 -12.49 -0.32 -10.93
CA GLY A 712 -11.94 1.01 -11.15
C GLY A 712 -12.35 2.05 -10.09
N ILE A 713 -12.89 1.56 -8.97
CA ILE A 713 -13.15 2.34 -7.75
C ILE A 713 -11.81 2.75 -7.13
N LEU A 714 -10.91 1.79 -6.95
CA LEU A 714 -9.55 2.07 -6.50
C LEU A 714 -8.62 2.21 -7.70
N ARG A 715 -8.13 3.42 -7.93
CA ARG A 715 -7.15 3.72 -8.98
C ARG A 715 -5.76 3.80 -8.37
N LEU A 716 -4.86 2.97 -8.88
CA LEU A 716 -3.46 2.95 -8.44
C LEU A 716 -2.57 3.53 -9.53
N PRO A 717 -1.45 4.19 -9.16
CA PRO A 717 -0.51 4.79 -10.11
C PRO A 717 0.16 3.75 -11.01
N GLU A 718 0.29 2.51 -10.52
CA GLU A 718 0.92 1.38 -11.19
C GLU A 718 0.07 0.11 -11.06
N LYS A 719 0.29 -0.85 -11.96
CA LYS A 719 -0.38 -2.16 -11.91
C LYS A 719 0.31 -3.06 -10.90
N LEU A 720 -0.48 -3.67 -10.02
CA LEU A 720 0.02 -4.66 -9.07
C LEU A 720 0.27 -6.01 -9.78
N SER A 721 1.47 -6.55 -9.59
CA SER A 721 1.82 -7.92 -10.02
C SER A 721 1.38 -8.96 -8.98
N TRP A 722 1.50 -10.25 -9.30
CA TRP A 722 1.23 -11.35 -8.35
C TRP A 722 2.00 -11.18 -7.03
N GLY A 723 3.29 -10.80 -7.10
CA GLY A 723 4.11 -10.59 -5.91
C GLY A 723 3.59 -9.48 -4.98
N HIS A 724 2.94 -8.45 -5.54
CA HIS A 724 2.30 -7.40 -4.76
C HIS A 724 1.10 -7.93 -3.98
N TYR A 725 0.20 -8.65 -4.66
CA TYR A 725 -0.96 -9.26 -4.00
C TYR A 725 -0.52 -10.29 -2.95
N ALA A 726 0.49 -11.12 -3.26
CA ALA A 726 0.99 -12.13 -2.35
C ALA A 726 1.65 -11.53 -1.09
N LEU A 727 2.45 -10.46 -1.25
CA LEU A 727 3.05 -9.77 -0.11
C LEU A 727 2.00 -9.02 0.72
N TYR A 728 1.07 -8.33 0.06
CA TYR A 728 -0.06 -7.67 0.72
C TYR A 728 -0.89 -8.67 1.53
N ASP A 729 -1.16 -9.86 0.99
CA ASP A 729 -1.95 -10.91 1.65
C ASP A 729 -1.32 -11.37 2.97
N ILE A 730 -0.01 -11.64 2.98
CA ILE A 730 0.66 -12.06 4.22
C ILE A 730 0.72 -10.92 5.24
N ILE A 731 0.90 -9.67 4.80
CA ILE A 731 0.88 -8.48 5.67
C ILE A 731 -0.50 -8.33 6.29
N PHE A 732 -1.54 -8.40 5.47
CA PHE A 732 -2.94 -8.29 5.89
C PHE A 732 -3.30 -9.36 6.91
N LYS A 733 -3.05 -10.64 6.60
CA LYS A 733 -3.35 -11.77 7.51
C LYS A 733 -2.60 -11.68 8.83
N ARG A 734 -1.30 -11.34 8.79
CA ARG A 734 -0.49 -11.17 10.00
C ARG A 734 -1.02 -10.03 10.87
N PHE A 735 -1.35 -8.90 10.26
CA PHE A 735 -1.86 -7.73 10.98
C PHE A 735 -3.22 -8.00 11.63
N ILE A 736 -4.20 -8.52 10.88
CA ILE A 736 -5.53 -8.83 11.41
C ILE A 736 -5.41 -9.88 12.54
N ALA A 737 -4.63 -10.94 12.34
CA ALA A 737 -4.40 -11.94 13.38
C ALA A 737 -3.80 -11.34 14.66
N SER A 738 -2.90 -10.36 14.56
CA SER A 738 -2.31 -9.67 15.72
C SER A 738 -3.34 -8.93 16.59
N GLN A 739 -4.51 -8.61 16.03
CA GLN A 739 -5.64 -7.94 16.69
C GLN A 739 -6.82 -8.88 16.98
N MET A 740 -6.63 -10.20 16.86
CA MET A 740 -7.65 -11.21 17.18
C MET A 740 -7.40 -11.87 18.54
N ILE A 741 -8.42 -12.46 19.16
CA ILE A 741 -8.26 -13.24 20.39
C ILE A 741 -7.27 -14.42 20.21
N PRO A 742 -6.56 -14.84 21.28
CA PRO A 742 -5.74 -16.05 21.25
C PRO A 742 -6.56 -17.29 20.88
N GLY A 743 -5.90 -18.32 20.33
CA GLY A 743 -6.50 -19.64 20.14
C GLY A 743 -6.25 -20.52 21.35
N LYS A 744 -7.09 -21.55 21.56
CA LYS A 744 -6.88 -22.58 22.59
C LYS A 744 -6.59 -23.92 21.94
N VAL A 745 -5.59 -24.63 22.46
CA VAL A 745 -5.11 -25.90 21.91
C VAL A 745 -4.93 -26.93 23.02
N LYS A 746 -5.05 -28.20 22.67
CA LYS A 746 -4.56 -29.30 23.51
C LYS A 746 -3.14 -29.65 23.08
N VAL A 747 -2.22 -29.55 24.03
CA VAL A 747 -0.81 -29.93 23.87
C VAL A 747 -0.61 -31.27 24.57
N ILE A 748 0.03 -32.21 23.86
CA ILE A 748 0.48 -33.45 24.46
C ILE A 748 1.99 -33.39 24.64
N GLU A 749 2.43 -33.70 25.86
CA GLU A 749 3.82 -33.98 26.20
C GLU A 749 3.96 -35.47 26.50
N ALA A 750 4.99 -36.12 25.95
CA ALA A 750 5.28 -37.52 26.23
C ALA A 750 6.78 -37.82 26.10
N THR A 751 7.22 -38.90 26.74
CA THR A 751 8.57 -39.44 26.58
C THR A 751 8.50 -40.67 25.68
N VAL A 752 9.28 -40.69 24.60
CA VAL A 752 9.41 -41.84 23.70
C VAL A 752 10.77 -42.49 23.89
N LYS A 753 10.77 -43.79 24.22
CA LYS A 753 11.96 -44.62 24.39
C LYS A 753 12.02 -45.72 23.35
N ILE A 754 13.23 -46.04 22.88
CA ILE A 754 13.52 -47.24 22.09
C ILE A 754 14.67 -47.95 22.82
N PRO A 755 14.36 -48.86 23.77
CA PRO A 755 15.35 -49.47 24.66
C PRO A 755 16.49 -50.19 23.94
N GLU A 756 16.21 -50.85 22.81
CA GLU A 756 17.16 -51.68 22.05
C GLU A 756 18.34 -50.89 21.46
N ILE A 757 18.23 -49.56 21.43
CA ILE A 757 19.28 -48.63 20.99
C ILE A 757 19.60 -47.56 22.04
N ASN A 758 19.10 -47.69 23.27
CA ASN A 758 19.24 -46.70 24.34
C ASN A 758 18.84 -45.28 23.90
N PHE A 759 17.74 -45.15 23.16
CA PHE A 759 17.24 -43.87 22.70
C PHE A 759 16.07 -43.41 23.58
N GLU A 760 16.10 -42.14 23.96
CA GLU A 760 15.04 -41.47 24.71
C GLU A 760 14.90 -40.03 24.20
N THR A 761 13.67 -39.59 23.94
CA THR A 761 13.38 -38.21 23.60
C THR A 761 12.04 -37.78 24.18
N LYS A 762 11.96 -36.51 24.59
CA LYS A 762 10.69 -35.88 24.89
C LYS A 762 10.08 -35.33 23.61
N ILE A 763 8.77 -35.53 23.47
CA ILE A 763 7.97 -34.93 22.40
C ILE A 763 6.93 -34.00 23.00
N GLU A 764 6.78 -32.86 22.37
CA GLU A 764 5.70 -31.91 22.61
C GLU A 764 5.10 -31.53 21.26
N GLY A 765 3.77 -31.41 21.21
CA GLY A 765 3.04 -30.99 20.03
C GLY A 765 1.55 -30.77 20.30
N ILE A 766 0.88 -30.13 19.34
CA ILE A 766 -0.55 -29.86 19.41
C ILE A 766 -1.30 -31.05 18.84
N CYS A 767 -2.22 -31.65 19.59
CA CYS A 767 -3.09 -32.70 19.06
C CYS A 767 -4.39 -32.13 18.48
N GLN A 768 -4.93 -31.09 19.11
CA GLN A 768 -6.24 -30.53 18.74
C GLN A 768 -6.28 -29.01 18.95
N ILE A 769 -6.94 -28.30 18.03
CA ILE A 769 -7.33 -26.90 18.23
C ILE A 769 -8.75 -26.90 18.80
N ILE A 770 -8.92 -26.37 20.03
CA ILE A 770 -10.20 -26.29 20.74
C ILE A 770 -10.97 -25.05 20.27
N GLU A 771 -10.28 -23.91 20.26
CA GLU A 771 -10.80 -22.62 19.80
C GLU A 771 -9.80 -22.02 18.82
N GLU A 772 -10.23 -21.68 17.60
CA GLU A 772 -9.31 -21.17 16.57
C GLU A 772 -8.73 -19.80 16.93
N GLY A 773 -9.55 -18.87 17.44
CA GLY A 773 -9.14 -17.48 17.64
C GLY A 773 -8.46 -16.91 16.39
N PHE A 774 -7.26 -16.37 16.53
CA PHE A 774 -6.48 -15.85 15.40
C PHE A 774 -6.10 -16.90 14.34
N THR A 775 -6.13 -18.20 14.64
CA THR A 775 -5.74 -19.24 13.66
C THR A 775 -6.71 -19.39 12.51
N LYS A 776 -7.92 -18.84 12.66
CA LYS A 776 -8.89 -18.67 11.56
C LYS A 776 -8.33 -17.80 10.44
N MET A 777 -7.54 -16.77 10.78
CA MET A 777 -6.96 -15.81 9.82
C MET A 777 -5.52 -16.15 9.43
N TYR A 778 -4.70 -16.55 10.39
CA TYR A 778 -3.28 -16.84 10.19
C TYR A 778 -2.94 -18.20 10.76
N LYS A 779 -2.49 -19.13 9.91
CA LYS A 779 -2.07 -20.48 10.33
C LYS A 779 -0.57 -20.49 10.62
N PRO A 780 -0.12 -20.36 11.89
CA PRO A 780 1.29 -20.53 12.21
C PRO A 780 1.75 -21.96 11.87
N PRO A 781 3.06 -22.18 11.62
CA PRO A 781 3.60 -23.52 11.47
C PRO A 781 3.55 -24.27 12.82
N LEU A 782 2.39 -24.84 13.15
CA LEU A 782 2.16 -25.61 14.36
C LEU A 782 2.65 -27.05 14.17
N LYS A 783 3.34 -27.60 15.17
CA LYS A 783 3.75 -29.00 15.18
C LYS A 783 2.57 -29.85 15.66
N MET A 784 1.81 -30.38 14.71
CA MET A 784 0.71 -31.30 14.98
C MET A 784 1.26 -32.69 15.31
N ILE A 785 0.72 -33.33 16.35
CA ILE A 785 1.01 -34.74 16.70
C ILE A 785 -0.31 -35.50 16.83
N PRO A 786 -0.35 -36.80 16.50
CA PRO A 786 -1.54 -37.62 16.72
C PRO A 786 -1.84 -37.73 18.22
N GLU A 787 -3.08 -38.13 18.55
CA GLU A 787 -3.39 -38.55 19.92
C GLU A 787 -2.58 -39.81 20.26
N ILE A 788 -1.98 -39.80 21.45
CA ILE A 788 -1.11 -40.86 21.94
C ILE A 788 -1.52 -41.28 23.34
N SER A 789 -1.35 -42.56 23.65
CA SER A 789 -1.53 -43.13 24.98
C SER A 789 -0.24 -43.78 25.44
N GLU A 790 -0.13 -44.07 26.73
CA GLU A 790 1.00 -44.84 27.26
C GLU A 790 0.94 -46.28 26.75
N GLY A 791 2.11 -46.86 26.48
CA GLY A 791 2.22 -48.26 26.06
C GLY A 791 3.35 -48.55 25.08
N GLU A 792 3.43 -49.81 24.68
CA GLU A 792 4.36 -50.28 23.65
C GLU A 792 3.72 -50.16 22.26
N TYR A 793 4.48 -49.61 21.33
CA TYR A 793 4.08 -49.43 19.94
C TYR A 793 5.08 -50.11 19.00
N ARG A 794 4.56 -50.76 17.97
CA ARG A 794 5.36 -51.31 16.88
C ARG A 794 5.87 -50.20 15.97
N ILE A 795 7.13 -50.32 15.55
CA ILE A 795 7.72 -49.47 14.51
C ILE A 795 7.31 -50.05 13.16
N VAL A 796 6.49 -49.31 12.42
CA VAL A 796 5.91 -49.77 11.13
C VAL A 796 6.70 -49.31 9.92
N ASP A 797 7.44 -48.20 10.04
CA ASP A 797 8.30 -47.70 8.97
C ASP A 797 9.55 -47.01 9.54
N VAL A 798 10.65 -47.15 8.81
CA VAL A 798 11.94 -46.53 9.13
C VAL A 798 12.53 -45.96 7.85
N PHE A 799 12.51 -44.63 7.76
CA PHE A 799 13.10 -43.89 6.67
C PHE A 799 14.37 -43.18 7.13
N TYR A 800 15.47 -43.38 6.43
CA TYR A 800 16.70 -42.63 6.68
C TYR A 800 17.09 -41.77 5.49
N PHE A 801 17.65 -40.61 5.79
CA PHE A 801 18.15 -39.68 4.78
C PHE A 801 19.38 -38.94 5.29
N ARG A 802 20.19 -38.49 4.33
CA ARG A 802 21.36 -37.68 4.67
C ARG A 802 20.92 -36.29 5.08
N ALA A 803 21.28 -35.89 6.29
CA ALA A 803 20.89 -34.62 6.87
C ALA A 803 22.06 -34.01 7.67
N SER A 804 21.83 -32.83 8.21
CA SER A 804 22.72 -32.18 9.17
C SER A 804 21.87 -31.55 10.27
N GLU A 805 22.40 -31.46 11.47
CA GLU A 805 21.70 -30.82 12.61
C GLU A 805 21.44 -29.34 12.34
N VAL A 806 22.32 -28.69 11.58
CA VAL A 806 22.21 -27.28 11.22
C VAL A 806 22.26 -27.16 9.71
N TYR A 807 21.48 -26.27 9.13
CA TYR A 807 21.49 -26.01 7.69
C TYR A 807 22.09 -24.63 7.38
N PRO A 808 22.65 -24.43 6.17
CA PRO A 808 23.09 -23.11 5.74
C PRO A 808 21.91 -22.13 5.76
N TYR A 809 22.18 -20.90 6.16
CA TYR A 809 21.13 -19.90 6.32
C TYR A 809 20.40 -19.62 5.01
N THR A 810 19.10 -19.36 5.08
CA THR A 810 18.37 -18.66 4.02
C THR A 810 18.62 -17.16 4.08
N GLU A 811 18.23 -16.42 3.03
CA GLU A 811 18.33 -14.96 3.04
C GLU A 811 17.51 -14.34 4.19
N GLY A 812 16.28 -14.83 4.39
CA GLY A 812 15.42 -14.38 5.49
C GLY A 812 15.98 -14.69 6.88
N GLU A 813 16.61 -15.85 7.07
CA GLU A 813 17.27 -16.22 8.34
C GLU A 813 18.48 -15.31 8.64
N VAL A 814 19.24 -14.90 7.62
CA VAL A 814 20.33 -13.94 7.81
C VAL A 814 19.80 -12.57 8.22
N VAL A 815 18.71 -12.09 7.61
CA VAL A 815 18.09 -10.81 7.97
C VAL A 815 17.56 -10.81 9.42
N ASP A 816 16.92 -11.91 9.84
CA ASP A 816 16.49 -12.10 11.23
C ASP A 816 17.68 -12.11 12.20
N LEU A 817 18.79 -12.75 11.81
CA LEU A 817 20.02 -12.78 12.60
C LEU A 817 20.68 -11.39 12.72
N MET A 818 20.70 -10.63 11.63
CA MET A 818 21.18 -9.25 11.59
C MET A 818 20.44 -8.38 12.61
N ARG A 819 19.10 -8.44 12.64
CA ARG A 819 18.31 -7.73 13.65
C ARG A 819 18.64 -8.19 15.07
N LYS A 820 18.62 -9.49 15.33
CA LYS A 820 18.88 -10.05 16.68
C LYS A 820 20.26 -9.69 17.24
N ARG A 821 21.25 -9.52 16.35
CA ARG A 821 22.63 -9.14 16.72
C ARG A 821 22.86 -7.63 16.72
N GLY A 822 21.86 -6.82 16.35
CA GLY A 822 21.99 -5.36 16.29
C GLY A 822 22.90 -4.88 15.15
N ILE A 823 22.91 -5.60 14.04
CA ILE A 823 23.81 -5.36 12.89
C ILE A 823 22.98 -4.93 11.68
N GLY A 824 23.19 -3.70 11.23
CA GLY A 824 22.41 -3.08 10.16
C GLY A 824 21.08 -2.49 10.64
N ARG A 825 20.27 -2.08 9.66
CA ARG A 825 18.98 -1.39 9.80
C ARG A 825 17.98 -1.85 8.73
N PRO A 826 16.66 -1.62 8.92
CA PRO A 826 15.62 -1.89 7.92
C PRO A 826 15.96 -1.44 6.49
N SER A 827 16.60 -0.29 6.32
CA SER A 827 17.05 0.26 5.02
C SER A 827 18.19 -0.52 4.37
N THR A 828 18.97 -1.28 5.14
CA THR A 828 20.24 -1.90 4.69
C THR A 828 20.21 -3.42 4.56
N TYR A 829 19.26 -4.12 5.22
CA TYR A 829 19.25 -5.59 5.27
C TYR A 829 19.30 -6.25 3.88
N ALA A 830 18.39 -5.83 2.99
CA ALA A 830 18.33 -6.37 1.63
C ALA A 830 19.56 -6.00 0.80
N ALA A 831 20.07 -4.77 0.95
CA ALA A 831 21.24 -4.28 0.22
C ALA A 831 22.49 -5.10 0.56
N ILE A 832 22.71 -5.41 1.84
CA ILE A 832 23.87 -6.18 2.31
C ILE A 832 23.88 -7.59 1.69
N ILE A 833 22.75 -8.31 1.73
CA ILE A 833 22.65 -9.64 1.10
C ILE A 833 22.84 -9.55 -0.42
N SER A 834 22.26 -8.53 -1.06
CA SER A 834 22.43 -8.28 -2.49
C SER A 834 23.90 -8.06 -2.87
N ILE A 835 24.66 -7.30 -2.06
CA ILE A 835 26.09 -7.07 -2.28
C ILE A 835 26.89 -8.37 -2.15
N LEU A 836 26.65 -9.19 -1.11
CA LEU A 836 27.35 -10.47 -0.95
C LEU A 836 27.14 -11.40 -2.16
N LYS A 837 25.93 -11.40 -2.75
CA LYS A 837 25.63 -12.13 -3.99
C LYS A 837 26.31 -11.52 -5.21
N LYS A 838 26.17 -10.20 -5.43
CA LYS A 838 26.74 -9.46 -6.58
C LYS A 838 28.27 -9.55 -6.62
N ARG A 839 28.94 -9.69 -5.47
CA ARG A 839 30.39 -9.91 -5.35
C ARG A 839 30.82 -11.37 -5.42
N GLU A 840 29.87 -12.29 -5.58
CA GLU A 840 30.07 -13.74 -5.65
C GLU A 840 30.70 -14.35 -4.39
N TYR A 841 30.47 -13.73 -3.22
CA TYR A 841 30.86 -14.32 -1.94
C TYR A 841 29.92 -15.45 -1.53
N VAL A 842 28.65 -15.32 -1.87
CA VAL A 842 27.64 -16.34 -1.60
C VAL A 842 26.86 -16.65 -2.87
N ARG A 843 26.42 -17.90 -3.00
CA ARG A 843 25.49 -18.35 -4.03
C ARG A 843 24.24 -18.88 -3.35
N CYS A 844 23.08 -18.60 -3.94
CA CYS A 844 21.83 -19.15 -3.46
C CYS A 844 21.58 -20.51 -4.14
N ARG A 845 21.45 -21.58 -3.36
CA ARG A 845 21.06 -22.92 -3.84
C ARG A 845 19.92 -23.42 -2.97
N GLN A 846 18.77 -23.72 -3.58
CA GLN A 846 17.54 -24.11 -2.86
C GLN A 846 17.20 -23.11 -1.72
N GLN A 847 17.24 -21.81 -2.02
CA GLN A 847 17.03 -20.69 -1.07
C GLN A 847 18.06 -20.57 0.06
N ARG A 848 19.10 -21.39 0.08
CA ARG A 848 20.15 -21.35 1.10
C ARG A 848 21.42 -20.70 0.56
N LEU A 849 22.05 -19.88 1.39
CA LEU A 849 23.29 -19.18 1.12
C LEU A 849 24.48 -20.11 1.32
N ILE A 850 25.18 -20.39 0.24
CA ILE A 850 26.36 -21.23 0.21
C ILE A 850 27.57 -20.33 -0.05
N PRO A 851 28.56 -20.27 0.87
CA PRO A 851 29.75 -19.47 0.67
C PRO A 851 30.64 -20.05 -0.43
N THR A 852 31.30 -19.18 -1.19
CA THR A 852 32.27 -19.55 -2.23
C THR A 852 33.69 -19.62 -1.66
N GLN A 853 34.64 -20.20 -2.40
CA GLN A 853 36.05 -20.17 -2.00
C GLN A 853 36.57 -18.72 -1.90
N LYS A 854 36.12 -17.84 -2.79
CA LYS A 854 36.40 -16.40 -2.75
C LYS A 854 36.01 -15.78 -1.40
N ALA A 855 34.85 -16.13 -0.85
CA ALA A 855 34.42 -15.67 0.47
C ALA A 855 35.38 -16.09 1.59
N TYR A 856 35.81 -17.35 1.62
CA TYR A 856 36.76 -17.83 2.65
C TYR A 856 38.08 -17.06 2.63
N ILE A 857 38.61 -16.79 1.43
CA ILE A 857 39.89 -16.12 1.29
C ILE A 857 39.75 -14.64 1.71
N VAL A 858 38.71 -13.95 1.24
CA VAL A 858 38.47 -12.54 1.60
C VAL A 858 38.17 -12.38 3.09
N TYR A 859 37.28 -13.20 3.66
CA TYR A 859 36.98 -13.15 5.09
C TYR A 859 38.22 -13.40 5.94
N SER A 860 38.97 -14.48 5.66
CA SER A 860 40.22 -14.79 6.38
C SER A 860 41.24 -13.65 6.29
N PHE A 861 41.36 -12.98 5.14
CA PHE A 861 42.25 -11.83 4.99
C PHE A 861 41.79 -10.64 5.83
N LEU A 862 40.50 -10.29 5.78
CA LEU A 862 39.94 -9.16 6.53
C LEU A 862 40.02 -9.40 8.04
N THR A 863 39.63 -10.58 8.52
CA THR A 863 39.68 -10.90 9.96
C THR A 863 41.12 -10.97 10.47
N LYS A 864 42.09 -11.39 9.66
CA LYS A 864 43.49 -11.47 10.09
C LYS A 864 44.17 -10.10 10.20
N ASN A 865 43.88 -9.17 9.28
CA ASN A 865 44.60 -7.89 9.18
C ASN A 865 43.79 -6.71 9.73
N PHE A 866 42.45 -6.80 9.79
CA PHE A 866 41.56 -5.69 10.10
C PHE A 866 40.43 -6.09 11.07
N SER A 867 40.66 -7.08 11.96
CA SER A 867 39.65 -7.61 12.90
C SER A 867 38.89 -6.50 13.64
N ASP A 868 39.61 -5.50 14.12
CA ASP A 868 39.05 -4.46 14.95
C ASP A 868 38.08 -3.56 14.19
N MET A 869 38.29 -3.39 12.88
CA MET A 869 37.43 -2.57 12.01
C MET A 869 36.20 -3.34 11.50
N VAL A 870 36.33 -4.66 11.34
CA VAL A 870 35.30 -5.51 10.70
C VAL A 870 34.59 -6.46 11.66
N SER A 871 34.86 -6.34 12.96
CA SER A 871 34.24 -7.18 13.99
C SER A 871 32.76 -6.85 14.18
N GLU A 872 31.99 -7.84 14.63
CA GLU A 872 30.59 -7.65 15.01
C GLU A 872 30.43 -6.61 16.13
N GLU A 873 31.34 -6.62 17.11
CA GLU A 873 31.29 -5.71 18.26
C GLU A 873 31.52 -4.26 17.85
N ARG A 874 32.58 -3.97 17.07
CA ARG A 874 32.82 -2.64 16.50
C ARG A 874 31.64 -2.21 15.64
N THR A 875 31.07 -3.14 14.89
CA THR A 875 29.95 -2.86 14.00
C THR A 875 28.71 -2.39 14.78
N ARG A 876 28.41 -3.05 15.88
CA ARG A 876 27.31 -2.69 16.77
C ARG A 876 27.57 -1.38 17.52
N LEU A 877 28.82 -1.14 17.93
CA LEU A 877 29.22 0.11 18.61
C LEU A 877 28.97 1.34 17.72
N LEU A 878 29.40 1.29 16.46
CA LEU A 878 29.19 2.40 15.52
C LEU A 878 27.71 2.62 15.19
N GLU A 879 26.92 1.55 15.03
CA GLU A 879 25.46 1.67 14.87
C GLU A 879 24.80 2.30 16.12
N ASN A 880 25.36 2.09 17.31
CA ASN A 880 24.91 2.74 18.53
C ASN A 880 25.33 4.21 18.61
N TYR A 881 26.54 4.57 18.13
CA TYR A 881 26.95 5.97 18.02
C TYR A 881 26.03 6.74 17.08
N MET A 882 25.69 6.20 15.92
CA MET A 882 24.73 6.84 15.01
C MET A 882 23.36 7.07 15.67
N ARG A 883 22.86 6.09 16.43
CA ARG A 883 21.60 6.22 17.18
C ARG A 883 21.67 7.33 18.23
N LYS A 884 22.77 7.40 18.99
CA LYS A 884 22.99 8.48 19.96
C LYS A 884 23.11 9.85 19.29
N VAL A 885 23.69 9.94 18.10
CA VAL A 885 23.73 11.18 17.32
C VAL A 885 22.32 11.58 16.87
N GLU A 886 21.51 10.62 16.42
CA GLU A 886 20.09 10.81 16.08
C GLU A 886 19.26 11.29 17.29
N GLU A 887 19.52 10.75 18.47
CA GLU A 887 18.89 11.17 19.74
C GLU A 887 19.47 12.50 20.29
N GLY A 888 20.53 13.04 19.69
CA GLY A 888 21.21 14.26 20.13
C GLY A 888 22.11 14.08 21.37
N GLU A 889 22.40 12.85 21.77
CA GLU A 889 23.21 12.50 22.95
C GLU A 889 24.72 12.48 22.68
N LEU A 890 25.14 12.38 21.41
CA LEU A 890 26.55 12.28 21.01
C LEU A 890 26.87 13.27 19.89
N ASP A 891 28.02 13.94 19.97
CA ASP A 891 28.47 14.84 18.91
C ASP A 891 28.96 14.03 17.70
N TYR A 892 28.43 14.38 16.53
CA TYR A 892 28.76 13.73 15.27
C TYR A 892 30.23 13.97 14.85
N ILE A 893 30.82 15.11 15.24
CA ILE A 893 32.20 15.45 14.92
C ILE A 893 33.16 14.49 15.62
N GLU A 894 32.92 14.17 16.89
CA GLU A 894 33.76 13.24 17.66
C GLU A 894 33.74 11.83 17.05
N VAL A 895 32.58 11.38 16.58
CA VAL A 895 32.46 10.11 15.85
C VAL A 895 33.29 10.14 14.55
N LEU A 896 33.24 11.25 13.79
CA LEU A 896 34.05 11.39 12.57
C LEU A 896 35.55 11.45 12.85
N LYS A 897 35.99 12.08 13.94
CA LYS A 897 37.40 12.07 14.38
C LYS A 897 37.88 10.65 14.65
N GLU A 898 37.09 9.90 15.41
CA GLU A 898 37.41 8.51 15.73
C GLU A 898 37.51 7.65 14.47
N LEU A 899 36.53 7.75 13.57
CA LEU A 899 36.52 7.04 12.29
C LEU A 899 37.71 7.42 11.41
N TYR A 900 38.05 8.71 11.35
CA TYR A 900 39.17 9.19 10.56
C TYR A 900 40.50 8.64 11.08
N ARG A 901 40.74 8.71 12.40
CA ARG A 901 41.94 8.15 13.04
C ARG A 901 42.02 6.64 12.82
N GLU A 902 40.93 5.92 13.04
CA GLU A 902 40.88 4.46 12.85
C GLU A 902 41.28 4.05 11.43
N VAL A 903 40.74 4.73 10.41
CA VAL A 903 41.03 4.41 9.01
C VAL A 903 42.44 4.87 8.61
N TYR A 904 42.85 6.08 8.99
CA TYR A 904 44.14 6.65 8.61
C TYR A 904 45.30 5.86 9.24
N GLU A 905 45.23 5.59 10.54
CA GLU A 905 46.27 4.84 11.25
C GLU A 905 46.37 3.41 10.73
N LYS A 906 45.26 2.67 10.63
CA LYS A 906 45.34 1.23 10.32
C LYS A 906 45.54 0.91 8.84
N VAL A 907 45.12 1.78 7.92
CA VAL A 907 45.22 1.49 6.48
C VAL A 907 46.41 2.20 5.85
N TYR A 908 46.68 3.45 6.26
CA TYR A 908 47.65 4.31 5.59
C TYR A 908 48.96 4.49 6.37
N SER A 909 48.99 4.33 7.71
CA SER A 909 50.22 4.50 8.50
C SER A 909 51.13 3.25 8.58
N GLU A 910 50.61 2.04 8.28
CA GLU A 910 51.42 0.80 8.23
C GLU A 910 52.09 0.54 6.86
N GLN A 911 52.02 1.46 5.89
CA GLN A 911 52.80 1.37 4.65
C GLN A 911 54.11 2.16 4.81
N PRO A 912 55.31 1.52 4.76
CA PRO A 912 56.51 2.29 4.52
C PRO A 912 56.37 2.90 3.12
N ILE A 913 56.46 4.23 3.05
CA ILE A 913 56.70 4.96 1.82
C ILE A 913 57.92 4.31 1.14
N ARG A 914 57.70 3.68 -0.01
CA ARG A 914 58.74 3.30 -0.97
C ARG A 914 58.29 3.62 -2.37
#